data_AF-A0A727RRD1-F1
#
_entry.id   AF-A0A727RRD1-F1
#
_cell.length_a   1.000
_cell.length_b   1.000
_cell.length_c   1.000
_cell.angle_alpha   90.00
_cell.angle_beta   90.00
_cell.angle_gamma   90.00
#
_symmetry.space_group_name_H-M   'P 1'
#
loop_
_entity.id
_entity.type
_entity.pdbx_description
1 polymer ?
#
loop_
_entity_poly.entity_id
_entity_poly.type
_entity_poly.pdbx_seq_one_letter_code
_entity_poly.pdbx_strand_id
1 'polypeptide(L)'
;MFGKLSLDAVPFHEPIVMVTIAAIIVGGLAILAAITYFGKWTYLWKEWLTSVDHKRLGIMYIIVAIVMLLRGFADAIMMRSQQALASAGEAGFLPPHHYDQIFTAHGVIMIFFVAMPFVIGLMNLVVPLQIGARDVAFPFLNNLSFWFTVVGVILVNLSLGVGEFAQTGWLAYPPLSGIEYSPSVGVDYWIWALQLSGIGTTLTGINFFVTILKMRAPGMTMFKMPVFTWASLCANVLIIASFPILTVTVALLTLDRYLGTHFFTNDMGGNMMMYINLIWAWGHPEVYILILPVFGVFSEIAATFSRKRLFGYTSLVWATVCITVLSFIVWLHHFFTMGAGANVNAFFGITTMIIAIPTGVKIFNWLFTMYQGRIVFHSAMMWTIGFIVTFSVGGMTGVLLAVPGADFVLHNSLFLIAHFHNVIIGGVVFGCFAGMTYWWPKAFGFKLNETWGKRAFWFWIIGFFVAFMPLYVLGFMGMTRRLSQQIDPQFHTMLMVAAAGAALIALGILCQLTQIFVSIRDRDQNRDLTGDPWGGRTLEWSTSSPPPFYNFAVVPHVHERDAFWEMKEKGEAYQQPGQYEEIHMPKNSGAGIVIAAFATVFGFAMIWHIWWLAIVGFAGMIISWIVKSFDEDVDYYVPVPEVEKLENQHFDEITKAGLKNGN
;
A
#
# COMPACT_ATOMS: atom_id res chain seq x y z
N MET A 1 -22.29 -1.43 27.03
CA MET A 1 -22.59 -2.18 28.27
C MET A 1 -21.37 -3.06 28.61
N PHE A 2 -20.25 -2.61 29.19
CA PHE A 2 -19.91 -1.40 29.98
C PHE A 2 -18.46 -0.96 29.70
N GLY A 3 -18.09 0.26 30.07
CA GLY A 3 -16.78 0.86 29.83
C GLY A 3 -16.95 2.38 29.81
N LYS A 4 -16.08 3.10 29.11
CA LYS A 4 -16.21 4.55 28.88
C LYS A 4 -17.31 4.91 27.86
N LEU A 5 -17.83 3.91 27.13
CA LEU A 5 -18.78 4.11 26.03
C LEU A 5 -20.16 4.58 26.54
N SER A 6 -20.59 5.75 26.08
CA SER A 6 -21.92 6.33 26.33
C SER A 6 -22.60 6.74 25.01
N LEU A 7 -23.86 7.17 25.07
CA LEU A 7 -24.54 7.77 23.90
C LEU A 7 -23.88 9.09 23.47
N ASP A 8 -23.24 9.80 24.40
CA ASP A 8 -22.53 11.06 24.13
C ASP A 8 -21.23 10.85 23.35
N ALA A 9 -20.78 9.60 23.19
CA ALA A 9 -19.66 9.26 22.32
C ALA A 9 -20.01 9.43 20.83
N VAL A 10 -21.28 9.45 20.47
CA VAL A 10 -21.71 9.71 19.09
C VAL A 10 -21.85 11.22 18.92
N PRO A 11 -21.22 11.84 17.90
CA PRO A 11 -21.23 13.30 17.73
C PRO A 11 -22.56 13.79 17.14
N PHE A 12 -23.68 13.61 17.86
CA PHE A 12 -25.03 13.98 17.40
C PHE A 12 -25.18 15.47 17.07
N HIS A 13 -24.33 16.32 17.65
CA HIS A 13 -24.32 17.76 17.42
C HIS A 13 -23.55 18.17 16.15
N GLU A 14 -22.75 17.28 15.54
CA GLU A 14 -21.89 17.59 14.40
C GLU A 14 -22.57 17.28 13.06
N PRO A 15 -22.98 18.29 12.26
CA PRO A 15 -23.73 18.06 11.04
C PRO A 15 -22.93 17.28 9.99
N ILE A 16 -21.64 17.63 9.81
CA ILE A 16 -20.77 17.01 8.79
C ILE A 16 -20.58 15.53 9.08
N VAL A 17 -20.29 15.19 10.33
CA VAL A 17 -20.05 13.80 10.74
C VAL A 17 -21.34 12.99 10.66
N MET A 18 -22.46 13.51 11.18
CA MET A 18 -23.73 12.78 11.19
C MET A 18 -24.28 12.53 9.79
N VAL A 19 -24.19 13.50 8.86
CA VAL A 19 -24.56 13.29 7.45
C VAL A 19 -23.67 12.24 6.80
N THR A 20 -22.36 12.27 7.10
CA THR A 20 -21.40 11.29 6.58
C THR A 20 -21.73 9.88 7.09
N ILE A 21 -21.98 9.71 8.38
CA ILE A 21 -22.36 8.42 8.98
C ILE A 21 -23.68 7.92 8.39
N ALA A 22 -24.70 8.78 8.27
CA ALA A 22 -25.96 8.41 7.65
C ALA A 22 -25.76 7.93 6.20
N ALA A 23 -24.96 8.65 5.40
CA ALA A 23 -24.65 8.28 4.02
C ALA A 23 -23.90 6.94 3.94
N ILE A 24 -22.93 6.70 4.84
CA ILE A 24 -22.19 5.44 4.91
C ILE A 24 -23.13 4.28 5.28
N ILE A 25 -24.01 4.45 6.27
CA ILE A 25 -24.97 3.43 6.68
C ILE A 25 -25.94 3.11 5.54
N VAL A 26 -26.50 4.14 4.89
CA VAL A 26 -27.39 3.97 3.73
C VAL A 26 -26.68 3.26 2.58
N GLY A 27 -25.45 3.65 2.26
CA GLY A 27 -24.62 2.99 1.25
C GLY A 27 -24.33 1.53 1.61
N GLY A 28 -24.00 1.24 2.87
CA GLY A 28 -23.79 -0.11 3.38
C GLY A 28 -25.04 -0.98 3.28
N LEU A 29 -26.21 -0.44 3.65
CA LEU A 29 -27.50 -1.11 3.49
C LEU A 29 -27.84 -1.35 2.01
N ALA A 30 -27.53 -0.42 1.12
CA ALA A 30 -27.73 -0.59 -0.32
C ALA A 30 -26.86 -1.72 -0.89
N ILE A 31 -25.59 -1.82 -0.48
CA ILE A 31 -24.70 -2.92 -0.87
C ILE A 31 -25.22 -4.26 -0.31
N LEU A 32 -25.63 -4.29 0.96
CA LEU A 32 -26.18 -5.48 1.60
C LEU A 32 -27.46 -5.97 0.90
N ALA A 33 -28.35 -5.03 0.56
CA ALA A 33 -29.57 -5.30 -0.19
C ALA A 33 -29.26 -5.80 -1.61
N ALA A 34 -28.28 -5.21 -2.30
CA ALA A 34 -27.87 -5.65 -3.63
C ALA A 34 -27.29 -7.08 -3.61
N ILE A 35 -26.40 -7.39 -2.65
CA ILE A 35 -25.83 -8.74 -2.49
C ILE A 35 -26.94 -9.77 -2.22
N THR A 36 -27.91 -9.40 -1.37
CA THR A 36 -29.04 -10.26 -1.03
C THR A 36 -29.98 -10.45 -2.22
N TYR A 37 -30.34 -9.37 -2.93
CA TYR A 37 -31.19 -9.40 -4.12
C TYR A 37 -30.59 -10.25 -5.24
N PHE A 38 -29.29 -10.14 -5.49
CA PHE A 38 -28.60 -10.96 -6.50
C PHE A 38 -28.17 -12.35 -5.99
N GLY A 39 -28.47 -12.71 -4.74
CA GLY A 39 -28.15 -14.01 -4.15
C GLY A 39 -26.65 -14.34 -4.10
N LYS A 40 -25.78 -13.33 -3.89
CA LYS A 40 -24.31 -13.49 -3.99
C LYS A 40 -23.60 -13.85 -2.67
N TRP A 41 -24.33 -14.09 -1.59
CA TRP A 41 -23.77 -14.44 -0.28
C TRP A 41 -22.88 -15.69 -0.31
N THR A 42 -23.40 -16.81 -0.81
CA THR A 42 -22.66 -18.07 -0.86
C THR A 42 -21.41 -17.96 -1.75
N TYR A 43 -21.52 -17.23 -2.86
CA TYR A 43 -20.41 -16.96 -3.75
C TYR A 43 -19.31 -16.15 -3.05
N LEU A 44 -19.66 -15.02 -2.41
CA LEU A 44 -18.69 -14.21 -1.68
C LEU A 44 -17.99 -15.01 -0.58
N TRP A 45 -18.75 -15.79 0.20
CA TRP A 45 -18.19 -16.61 1.26
C TRP A 45 -17.21 -17.65 0.74
N LYS A 46 -17.62 -18.46 -0.25
CA LYS A 46 -16.82 -19.59 -0.74
C LYS A 46 -15.67 -19.18 -1.66
N GLU A 47 -15.79 -18.07 -2.38
CA GLU A 47 -14.84 -17.70 -3.43
C GLU A 47 -13.89 -16.56 -3.05
N TRP A 48 -14.28 -15.67 -2.12
CA TRP A 48 -13.50 -14.47 -1.82
C TRP A 48 -13.11 -14.39 -0.34
N LEU A 49 -14.09 -14.40 0.56
CA LEU A 49 -13.86 -14.12 1.98
C LEU A 49 -13.00 -15.19 2.67
N THR A 50 -13.22 -16.45 2.29
CA THR A 50 -12.47 -17.61 2.81
C THR A 50 -11.29 -18.01 1.92
N SER A 51 -11.03 -17.25 0.85
CA SER A 51 -10.03 -17.60 -0.15
C SER A 51 -8.61 -17.53 0.41
N VAL A 52 -7.80 -18.53 0.07
CA VAL A 52 -6.36 -18.55 0.31
C VAL A 52 -5.55 -18.20 -0.94
N ASP A 53 -6.20 -18.04 -2.09
CA ASP A 53 -5.57 -17.71 -3.37
C ASP A 53 -4.96 -16.29 -3.34
N HIS A 54 -3.65 -16.22 -3.53
CA HIS A 54 -2.89 -14.97 -3.58
C HIS A 54 -3.45 -13.95 -4.59
N LYS A 55 -4.07 -14.40 -5.70
CA LYS A 55 -4.67 -13.52 -6.71
C LYS A 55 -5.88 -12.79 -6.14
N ARG A 56 -6.76 -13.51 -5.45
CA ARG A 56 -8.00 -12.95 -4.87
C ARG A 56 -7.70 -12.05 -3.68
N LEU A 57 -6.80 -12.48 -2.80
CA LEU A 57 -6.32 -11.64 -1.70
C LEU A 57 -5.66 -10.36 -2.22
N GLY A 58 -4.82 -10.46 -3.27
CA GLY A 58 -4.23 -9.30 -3.94
C GLY A 58 -5.27 -8.31 -4.47
N ILE A 59 -6.33 -8.80 -5.11
CA ILE A 59 -7.45 -7.98 -5.58
C ILE A 59 -8.18 -7.31 -4.40
N MET A 60 -8.48 -8.04 -3.32
CA MET A 60 -9.17 -7.47 -2.16
C MET A 60 -8.34 -6.39 -1.46
N TYR A 61 -7.03 -6.58 -1.34
CA TYR A 61 -6.10 -5.56 -0.83
C TYR A 61 -6.17 -4.26 -1.66
N ILE A 62 -6.14 -4.37 -2.99
CA ILE A 62 -6.24 -3.21 -3.90
C ILE A 62 -7.62 -2.55 -3.78
N ILE A 63 -8.70 -3.32 -3.64
CA ILE A 63 -10.05 -2.77 -3.42
C ILE A 63 -10.09 -1.94 -2.13
N VAL A 64 -9.56 -2.47 -1.02
CA VAL A 64 -9.46 -1.74 0.25
C VAL A 64 -8.70 -0.43 0.05
N ALA A 65 -7.55 -0.46 -0.64
CA ALA A 65 -6.76 0.73 -0.91
C ALA A 65 -7.52 1.79 -1.73
N ILE A 66 -8.24 1.38 -2.79
CA ILE A 66 -9.01 2.30 -3.64
C ILE A 66 -10.17 2.94 -2.86
N VAL A 67 -10.86 2.17 -2.03
CA VAL A 67 -11.98 2.70 -1.21
C VAL A 67 -11.45 3.65 -0.14
N MET A 68 -10.36 3.29 0.55
CA MET A 68 -9.75 4.14 1.57
C MET A 68 -9.09 5.40 0.98
N LEU A 69 -8.66 5.36 -0.29
CA LEU A 69 -8.20 6.56 -1.01
C LEU A 69 -9.30 7.62 -1.09
N LEU A 70 -10.57 7.23 -1.23
CA LEU A 70 -11.68 8.19 -1.24
C LEU A 70 -11.80 8.92 0.10
N ARG A 71 -11.69 8.20 1.21
CA ARG A 71 -11.69 8.80 2.54
C ARG A 71 -10.47 9.70 2.75
N GLY A 72 -9.27 9.19 2.46
CA GLY A 72 -8.04 9.98 2.60
C GLY A 72 -8.05 11.25 1.75
N PHE A 73 -8.61 11.19 0.54
CA PHE A 73 -8.71 12.37 -0.32
C PHE A 73 -9.82 13.34 0.10
N ALA A 74 -10.95 12.85 0.64
CA ALA A 74 -11.97 13.71 1.23
C ALA A 74 -11.37 14.56 2.36
N ASP A 75 -10.59 13.94 3.25
CA ASP A 75 -9.87 14.63 4.33
C ASP A 75 -8.89 15.68 3.77
N ALA A 76 -8.18 15.37 2.68
CA ALA A 76 -7.26 16.29 2.03
C ALA A 76 -7.96 17.53 1.46
N ILE A 77 -9.10 17.35 0.78
CA ILE A 77 -9.90 18.49 0.28
C ILE A 77 -10.40 19.34 1.44
N MET A 78 -10.94 18.73 2.49
CA MET A 78 -11.42 19.48 3.66
C MET A 78 -10.32 20.31 4.31
N MET A 79 -9.12 19.74 4.48
CA MET A 79 -7.96 20.49 4.99
C MET A 79 -7.56 21.66 4.11
N ARG A 80 -7.54 21.47 2.78
CA ARG A 80 -7.19 22.52 1.82
C ARG A 80 -8.23 23.64 1.80
N SER A 81 -9.52 23.29 1.85
CA SER A 81 -10.62 24.24 1.94
C SER A 81 -10.57 25.06 3.22
N GLN A 82 -10.32 24.44 4.38
CA GLN A 82 -10.16 25.18 5.64
C GLN A 82 -8.98 26.18 5.58
N GLN A 83 -7.82 25.76 5.06
CA GLN A 83 -6.66 26.65 4.98
C GLN A 83 -6.87 27.82 4.01
N ALA A 84 -7.55 27.58 2.88
CA ALA A 84 -7.92 28.63 1.94
C ALA A 84 -8.85 29.68 2.57
N LEU A 85 -9.85 29.25 3.37
CA LEU A 85 -10.76 30.14 4.08
C LEU A 85 -10.07 30.88 5.22
N ALA A 86 -9.32 30.17 6.07
CA ALA A 86 -8.64 30.77 7.22
C ALA A 86 -7.61 31.82 6.83
N SER A 87 -6.94 31.64 5.67
CA SER A 87 -6.01 32.65 5.12
C SER A 87 -6.71 33.86 4.48
N ALA A 88 -8.02 33.77 4.19
CA ALA A 88 -8.83 34.89 3.73
C ALA A 88 -9.39 35.75 4.89
N GLY A 89 -9.09 35.40 6.14
CA GLY A 89 -9.63 36.05 7.33
C GLY A 89 -10.98 35.50 7.81
N GLU A 90 -11.46 34.40 7.21
CA GLU A 90 -12.70 33.74 7.61
C GLU A 90 -12.47 32.73 8.75
N ALA A 91 -13.50 32.49 9.57
CA ALA A 91 -13.44 31.47 10.62
C ALA A 91 -13.32 30.03 10.05
N GLY A 92 -13.81 29.80 8.82
CA GLY A 92 -13.87 28.48 8.21
C GLY A 92 -14.93 27.58 8.84
N PHE A 93 -14.80 26.27 8.63
CA PHE A 93 -15.78 25.25 9.04
C PHE A 93 -15.18 24.11 9.86
N LEU A 94 -13.85 24.04 9.99
CA LEU A 94 -13.16 23.05 10.81
C LEU A 94 -12.50 23.72 12.03
N PRO A 95 -13.10 23.60 13.22
CA PRO A 95 -12.41 23.90 14.47
C PRO A 95 -11.13 23.07 14.64
N PRO A 96 -10.17 23.50 15.49
CA PRO A 96 -8.93 22.76 15.74
C PRO A 96 -9.16 21.30 16.14
N HIS A 97 -10.13 21.05 17.02
CA HIS A 97 -10.51 19.69 17.46
C HIS A 97 -10.81 18.74 16.29
N HIS A 98 -11.51 19.20 15.25
CA HIS A 98 -11.79 18.39 14.06
C HIS A 98 -10.64 18.39 13.06
N TYR A 99 -10.02 19.55 12.84
CA TYR A 99 -8.91 19.67 11.89
C TYR A 99 -7.74 18.74 12.28
N ASP A 100 -7.45 18.64 13.57
CA ASP A 100 -6.34 17.87 14.09
C ASP A 100 -6.58 16.37 13.99
N GLN A 101 -7.84 15.94 14.18
CA GLN A 101 -8.26 14.57 13.87
C GLN A 101 -8.14 14.25 12.39
N ILE A 102 -8.59 15.16 11.52
CA ILE A 102 -8.61 14.97 10.07
C ILE A 102 -7.20 14.80 9.52
N PHE A 103 -6.24 15.69 9.86
CA PHE A 103 -4.87 15.50 9.34
C PHE A 103 -4.19 14.26 9.92
N THR A 104 -4.56 13.85 11.14
CA THR A 104 -4.03 12.65 11.77
C THR A 104 -4.57 11.39 11.07
N ALA A 105 -5.88 11.31 10.89
CA ALA A 105 -6.55 10.23 10.17
C ALA A 105 -6.08 10.15 8.72
N HIS A 106 -6.02 11.27 8.00
CA HIS A 106 -5.51 11.34 6.63
C HIS A 106 -4.12 10.71 6.50
N GLY A 107 -3.16 11.15 7.34
CA GLY A 107 -1.80 10.63 7.30
C GLY A 107 -1.73 9.13 7.57
N VAL A 108 -2.46 8.66 8.59
CA VAL A 108 -2.53 7.23 8.93
C VAL A 108 -3.15 6.42 7.80
N ILE A 109 -4.28 6.86 7.25
CA ILE A 109 -5.00 6.16 6.19
C ILE A 109 -4.14 6.07 4.93
N MET A 110 -3.56 7.18 4.48
CA MET A 110 -2.83 7.21 3.23
C MET A 110 -1.58 6.31 3.25
N ILE A 111 -0.89 6.23 4.40
CA ILE A 111 0.30 5.38 4.54
C ILE A 111 -0.09 3.92 4.80
N PHE A 112 -0.88 3.65 5.84
CA PHE A 112 -1.11 2.29 6.31
C PHE A 112 -2.26 1.57 5.62
N PHE A 113 -3.23 2.30 5.07
CA PHE A 113 -4.47 1.71 4.54
C PHE A 113 -4.73 2.03 3.06
N VAL A 114 -3.90 2.86 2.44
CA VAL A 114 -3.86 3.06 0.99
C VAL A 114 -2.55 2.56 0.42
N ALA A 115 -1.41 3.18 0.74
CA ALA A 115 -0.13 2.84 0.13
C ALA A 115 0.29 1.39 0.43
N MET A 116 0.29 0.99 1.71
CA MET A 116 0.67 -0.36 2.13
C MET A 116 -0.19 -1.47 1.49
N PRO A 117 -1.53 -1.46 1.63
CA PRO A 117 -2.40 -2.47 1.03
C PRO A 117 -2.27 -2.53 -0.49
N PHE A 118 -2.11 -1.39 -1.16
CA PHE A 118 -1.97 -1.38 -2.61
C PHE A 118 -0.68 -2.09 -3.04
N VAL A 119 0.45 -1.73 -2.44
CA VAL A 119 1.75 -2.35 -2.74
C VAL A 119 1.75 -3.85 -2.42
N ILE A 120 1.27 -4.23 -1.22
CA ILE A 120 1.15 -5.63 -0.80
C ILE A 120 0.19 -6.39 -1.73
N GLY A 121 -0.89 -5.76 -2.18
CA GLY A 121 -1.86 -6.35 -3.11
C GLY A 121 -1.25 -6.64 -4.47
N LEU A 122 -0.43 -5.74 -5.01
CA LEU A 122 0.32 -5.96 -6.26
C LEU A 122 1.36 -7.08 -6.10
N MET A 123 2.08 -7.11 -4.97
CA MET A 123 3.02 -8.19 -4.66
C MET A 123 2.31 -9.54 -4.59
N ASN A 124 1.17 -9.58 -3.88
CA ASN A 124 0.33 -10.77 -3.77
C ASN A 124 -0.11 -11.29 -5.12
N LEU A 125 -0.60 -10.40 -5.98
CA LEU A 125 -1.11 -10.78 -7.28
C LEU A 125 -0.02 -11.35 -8.19
N VAL A 126 1.16 -10.71 -8.23
CA VAL A 126 2.14 -10.93 -9.31
C VAL A 126 3.34 -11.78 -8.91
N VAL A 127 3.83 -11.70 -7.66
CA VAL A 127 5.10 -12.36 -7.27
C VAL A 127 5.06 -13.88 -7.49
N PRO A 128 4.03 -14.63 -7.05
CA PRO A 128 3.98 -16.08 -7.28
C PRO A 128 3.96 -16.44 -8.77
N LEU A 129 3.22 -15.68 -9.58
CA LEU A 129 3.18 -15.86 -11.04
C LEU A 129 4.55 -15.61 -11.68
N GLN A 130 5.28 -14.58 -11.23
CA GLN A 130 6.60 -14.23 -11.77
C GLN A 130 7.70 -15.24 -11.42
N ILE A 131 7.59 -15.93 -10.28
CA ILE A 131 8.57 -16.94 -9.87
C ILE A 131 8.21 -18.36 -10.34
N GLY A 132 7.09 -18.53 -11.04
CA GLY A 132 6.62 -19.83 -11.52
C GLY A 132 6.05 -20.73 -10.41
N ALA A 133 5.50 -20.16 -9.35
CA ALA A 133 4.90 -20.88 -8.23
C ALA A 133 3.38 -21.02 -8.38
N ARG A 134 2.80 -22.07 -7.78
CA ARG A 134 1.35 -22.29 -7.77
C ARG A 134 0.60 -21.42 -6.73
N ASP A 135 1.26 -21.13 -5.60
CA ASP A 135 0.75 -20.23 -4.56
C ASP A 135 1.92 -19.69 -3.70
N VAL A 136 1.62 -18.95 -2.64
CA VAL A 136 2.56 -18.51 -1.60
C VAL A 136 2.90 -19.62 -0.59
N ALA A 137 3.96 -19.42 0.19
CA ALA A 137 4.44 -20.40 1.17
C ALA A 137 3.45 -20.68 2.30
N PHE A 138 2.70 -19.67 2.73
CA PHE A 138 1.71 -19.79 3.80
C PHE A 138 0.35 -19.21 3.38
N PRO A 139 -0.47 -19.96 2.65
CA PRO A 139 -1.76 -19.47 2.11
C PRO A 139 -2.74 -19.01 3.20
N PHE A 140 -2.84 -19.76 4.31
CA PHE A 140 -3.69 -19.36 5.45
C PHE A 140 -3.19 -18.09 6.15
N LEU A 141 -1.87 -17.95 6.36
CA LEU A 141 -1.30 -16.72 6.93
C LEU A 141 -1.58 -15.53 6.01
N ASN A 142 -1.57 -15.72 4.70
CA ASN A 142 -1.90 -14.67 3.75
C ASN A 142 -3.35 -14.17 3.91
N ASN A 143 -4.30 -15.09 4.08
CA ASN A 143 -5.70 -14.77 4.40
C ASN A 143 -5.80 -14.01 5.74
N LEU A 144 -5.15 -14.52 6.77
CA LEU A 144 -5.16 -13.90 8.10
C LEU A 144 -4.54 -12.49 8.10
N SER A 145 -3.43 -12.29 7.38
CA SER A 145 -2.79 -10.98 7.22
C SER A 145 -3.73 -9.95 6.59
N PHE A 146 -4.44 -10.34 5.52
CA PHE A 146 -5.44 -9.47 4.88
C PHE A 146 -6.53 -9.07 5.88
N TRP A 147 -7.05 -10.02 6.63
CA TRP A 147 -8.10 -9.72 7.60
C TRP A 147 -7.62 -8.85 8.76
N PHE A 148 -6.37 -8.96 9.20
CA PHE A 148 -5.79 -8.02 10.18
C PHE A 148 -5.66 -6.59 9.63
N THR A 149 -5.34 -6.42 8.34
CA THR A 149 -5.45 -5.10 7.69
C THR A 149 -6.88 -4.59 7.74
N VAL A 150 -7.87 -5.43 7.42
CA VAL A 150 -9.30 -5.06 7.49
C VAL A 150 -9.73 -4.70 8.92
N VAL A 151 -9.24 -5.38 9.95
CA VAL A 151 -9.47 -5.03 11.36
C VAL A 151 -9.00 -3.61 11.65
N GLY A 152 -7.79 -3.25 11.23
CA GLY A 152 -7.27 -1.88 11.38
C GLY A 152 -8.12 -0.84 10.65
N VAL A 153 -8.54 -1.16 9.42
CA VAL A 153 -9.44 -0.33 8.61
C VAL A 153 -10.80 -0.15 9.29
N ILE A 154 -11.37 -1.19 9.88
CA ILE A 154 -12.64 -1.10 10.60
C ILE A 154 -12.47 -0.17 11.81
N LEU A 155 -11.44 -0.35 12.64
CA LEU A 155 -11.22 0.45 13.84
C LEU A 155 -11.02 1.95 13.54
N VAL A 156 -10.21 2.28 12.52
CA VAL A 156 -9.98 3.69 12.12
C VAL A 156 -11.21 4.36 11.49
N ASN A 157 -12.17 3.60 10.96
CA ASN A 157 -13.42 4.14 10.42
C ASN A 157 -14.53 4.17 11.47
N LEU A 158 -14.54 3.25 12.44
CA LEU A 158 -15.46 3.30 13.58
C LEU A 158 -15.24 4.55 14.43
N SER A 159 -13.98 4.98 14.59
CA SER A 159 -13.65 6.21 15.34
C SER A 159 -14.26 7.48 14.74
N LEU A 160 -14.72 7.45 13.49
CA LEU A 160 -15.40 8.58 12.85
C LEU A 160 -16.83 8.76 13.39
N GLY A 161 -17.51 7.66 13.73
CA GLY A 161 -18.91 7.69 14.18
C GLY A 161 -19.10 7.48 15.69
N VAL A 162 -18.12 6.88 16.37
CA VAL A 162 -18.19 6.57 17.80
C VAL A 162 -16.87 6.95 18.45
N GLY A 163 -16.90 8.01 19.26
CA GLY A 163 -15.75 8.67 19.85
C GLY A 163 -15.13 9.69 18.91
N GLU A 164 -13.80 9.71 18.89
CA GLU A 164 -12.99 10.59 18.05
C GLU A 164 -11.71 9.84 17.66
N PHE A 165 -10.97 10.35 16.66
CA PHE A 165 -9.63 9.83 16.35
C PHE A 165 -8.53 10.65 17.04
N ALA A 166 -7.28 10.18 16.98
CA ALA A 166 -6.16 10.87 17.60
C ALA A 166 -5.96 12.29 17.02
N GLN A 167 -5.66 13.26 17.89
CA GLN A 167 -5.34 14.66 17.53
C GLN A 167 -3.83 14.95 17.55
N THR A 168 -3.02 13.90 17.62
CA THR A 168 -1.58 13.96 17.90
C THR A 168 -0.69 13.91 16.65
N GLY A 169 -1.30 13.86 15.46
CA GLY A 169 -0.62 13.50 14.22
C GLY A 169 -0.32 12.02 14.09
N TRP A 170 0.03 11.61 12.87
CA TRP A 170 0.07 10.21 12.44
C TRP A 170 1.07 9.31 13.20
N LEU A 171 2.04 9.88 13.93
CA LEU A 171 3.03 9.17 14.74
C LEU A 171 2.79 9.27 16.26
N ALA A 172 1.71 9.92 16.70
CA ALA A 172 1.31 9.98 18.10
C ALA A 172 2.46 10.31 19.10
N TYR A 173 3.13 11.44 18.91
CA TYR A 173 4.29 11.81 19.73
C TYR A 173 3.91 12.02 21.21
N PRO A 174 4.63 11.37 22.15
CA PRO A 174 4.73 11.85 23.52
C PRO A 174 5.42 13.23 23.55
N PRO A 175 5.07 14.11 24.49
CA PRO A 175 4.13 13.87 25.58
C PRO A 175 2.65 14.00 25.18
N LEU A 176 2.32 14.60 24.02
CA LEU A 176 0.95 14.94 23.63
C LEU A 176 0.01 13.71 23.56
N SER A 177 0.52 12.54 23.18
CA SER A 177 -0.24 11.28 23.14
C SER A 177 -0.40 10.60 24.51
N GLY A 178 0.22 11.11 25.57
CA GLY A 178 0.08 10.60 26.93
C GLY A 178 -1.31 10.86 27.51
N ILE A 179 -1.70 10.08 28.53
CA ILE A 179 -3.04 10.17 29.13
C ILE A 179 -3.32 11.52 29.81
N GLU A 180 -2.28 12.22 30.26
CA GLU A 180 -2.36 13.55 30.88
C GLU A 180 -2.80 14.63 29.88
N TYR A 181 -2.24 14.63 28.66
CA TYR A 181 -2.52 15.65 27.65
C TYR A 181 -3.64 15.25 26.68
N SER A 182 -3.83 13.95 26.45
CA SER A 182 -4.88 13.42 25.57
C SER A 182 -5.66 12.30 26.30
N PRO A 183 -6.59 12.66 27.21
CA PRO A 183 -7.36 11.71 28.00
C PRO A 183 -8.45 10.98 27.21
N SER A 184 -8.73 11.43 25.98
CA SER A 184 -9.76 10.84 25.11
C SER A 184 -9.31 9.50 24.53
N VAL A 185 -10.27 8.78 23.95
CA VAL A 185 -10.06 7.46 23.32
C VAL A 185 -9.35 7.55 21.95
N GLY A 186 -9.10 8.75 21.43
CA GLY A 186 -8.59 8.93 20.06
C GLY A 186 -7.22 8.29 19.84
N VAL A 187 -6.29 8.45 20.79
CA VAL A 187 -4.98 7.79 20.75
C VAL A 187 -5.12 6.28 20.89
N ASP A 188 -6.11 5.80 21.66
CA ASP A 188 -6.34 4.37 21.84
C ASP A 188 -6.84 3.72 20.55
N TYR A 189 -7.70 4.39 19.77
CA TYR A 189 -8.04 3.96 18.40
C TYR A 189 -6.80 3.85 17.51
N TRP A 190 -5.90 4.84 17.54
CA TRP A 190 -4.65 4.83 16.78
C TRP A 190 -3.76 3.63 17.19
N ILE A 191 -3.61 3.38 18.49
CA ILE A 191 -2.83 2.27 19.04
C ILE A 191 -3.34 0.93 18.49
N TRP A 192 -4.60 0.59 18.72
CA TRP A 192 -5.09 -0.76 18.43
C TRP A 192 -5.34 -0.97 16.94
N ALA A 193 -5.67 0.08 16.18
CA ALA A 193 -5.77 -0.02 14.71
C ALA A 193 -4.42 -0.35 14.06
N LEU A 194 -3.33 0.23 14.54
CA LEU A 194 -1.99 -0.02 14.01
C LEU A 194 -1.36 -1.28 14.59
N GLN A 195 -1.56 -1.59 15.88
CA GLN A 195 -1.00 -2.79 16.50
C GLN A 195 -1.57 -4.07 15.85
N LEU A 196 -2.89 -4.13 15.67
CA LEU A 196 -3.54 -5.30 15.06
C LEU A 196 -3.20 -5.44 13.57
N SER A 197 -3.17 -4.32 12.82
CA SER A 197 -2.79 -4.36 11.42
C SER A 197 -1.29 -4.68 11.21
N GLY A 198 -0.41 -4.18 12.09
CA GLY A 198 1.03 -4.41 12.08
C GLY A 198 1.42 -5.89 12.26
N ILE A 199 0.63 -6.64 13.05
CA ILE A 199 0.78 -8.11 13.15
C ILE A 199 0.59 -8.75 11.76
N GLY A 200 -0.48 -8.38 11.04
CA GLY A 200 -0.74 -8.86 9.68
C GLY A 200 0.35 -8.48 8.68
N THR A 201 0.87 -7.25 8.76
CA THR A 201 1.96 -6.81 7.88
C THR A 201 3.24 -7.61 8.13
N THR A 202 3.59 -7.87 9.40
CA THR A 202 4.76 -8.69 9.75
C THR A 202 4.65 -10.11 9.18
N LEU A 203 3.48 -10.74 9.34
CA LEU A 203 3.20 -12.06 8.78
C LEU A 203 3.31 -12.08 7.24
N THR A 204 2.85 -11.02 6.57
CA THR A 204 3.00 -10.85 5.11
C THR A 204 4.47 -10.81 4.71
N GLY A 205 5.29 -10.03 5.43
CA GLY A 205 6.74 -9.93 5.20
C GLY A 205 7.43 -11.29 5.24
N ILE A 206 7.16 -12.07 6.30
CA ILE A 206 7.68 -13.42 6.48
C ILE A 206 7.24 -14.33 5.33
N ASN A 207 5.95 -14.27 4.96
CA ASN A 207 5.39 -15.13 3.93
C ASN A 207 6.07 -14.95 2.56
N PHE A 208 6.18 -13.71 2.07
CA PHE A 208 6.79 -13.47 0.77
C PHE A 208 8.31 -13.67 0.78
N PHE A 209 9.00 -13.40 1.89
CA PHE A 209 10.42 -13.72 2.02
C PHE A 209 10.67 -15.22 1.81
N VAL A 210 9.90 -16.09 2.48
CA VAL A 210 10.02 -17.54 2.32
C VAL A 210 9.60 -17.97 0.91
N THR A 211 8.49 -17.45 0.41
CA THR A 211 7.96 -17.76 -0.93
C THR A 211 9.01 -17.52 -2.02
N ILE A 212 9.60 -16.31 -2.06
CA ILE A 212 10.58 -15.95 -3.08
C ILE A 212 11.83 -16.82 -2.99
N LEU A 213 12.28 -17.19 -1.80
CA LEU A 213 13.50 -17.98 -1.64
C LEU A 213 13.29 -19.48 -1.93
N LYS A 214 12.15 -20.05 -1.50
CA LYS A 214 11.94 -21.50 -1.43
C LYS A 214 10.98 -22.07 -2.47
N MET A 215 10.08 -21.28 -3.06
CA MET A 215 9.05 -21.78 -3.99
C MET A 215 9.28 -21.41 -5.45
N ARG A 216 10.48 -20.95 -5.81
CA ARG A 216 10.83 -20.66 -7.21
C ARG A 216 10.78 -21.90 -8.07
N ALA A 217 10.37 -21.69 -9.32
CA ALA A 217 10.53 -22.64 -10.40
C ALA A 217 11.99 -23.12 -10.56
N PRO A 218 12.22 -24.40 -10.90
CA PRO A 218 13.54 -24.94 -11.10
C PRO A 218 14.29 -24.20 -12.22
N GLY A 219 15.61 -24.05 -12.05
CA GLY A 219 16.49 -23.32 -12.97
C GLY A 219 16.53 -21.79 -12.77
N MET A 220 15.57 -21.22 -12.03
CA MET A 220 15.53 -19.79 -11.69
C MET A 220 16.48 -19.45 -10.51
N THR A 221 17.76 -19.31 -10.81
CA THR A 221 18.74 -18.74 -9.85
C THR A 221 18.32 -17.33 -9.41
N MET A 222 18.83 -16.83 -8.28
CA MET A 222 18.49 -15.47 -7.78
C MET A 222 18.72 -14.39 -8.85
N PHE A 223 19.82 -14.45 -9.61
CA PHE A 223 20.15 -13.47 -10.67
C PHE A 223 19.40 -13.67 -12.01
N LYS A 224 18.38 -14.53 -12.02
CA LYS A 224 17.42 -14.68 -13.12
C LYS A 224 16.02 -14.18 -12.77
N MET A 225 15.76 -13.84 -11.50
CA MET A 225 14.43 -13.38 -11.10
C MET A 225 14.11 -11.98 -11.70
N PRO A 226 12.84 -11.69 -12.03
CA PRO A 226 12.41 -10.36 -12.44
C PRO A 226 12.72 -9.27 -11.40
N VAL A 227 12.87 -8.01 -11.82
CA VAL A 227 13.29 -6.95 -10.89
C VAL A 227 12.19 -6.63 -9.89
N PHE A 228 10.92 -6.78 -10.27
CA PHE A 228 9.81 -6.67 -9.32
C PHE A 228 9.91 -7.66 -8.16
N THR A 229 10.27 -8.93 -8.42
CA THR A 229 10.48 -9.92 -7.36
C THR A 229 11.69 -9.61 -6.47
N TRP A 230 12.80 -9.11 -7.03
CA TRP A 230 13.96 -8.66 -6.23
C TRP A 230 13.62 -7.48 -5.31
N ALA A 231 12.89 -6.50 -5.84
CA ALA A 231 12.46 -5.35 -5.06
C ALA A 231 11.45 -5.73 -3.98
N SER A 232 10.54 -6.66 -4.30
CA SER A 232 9.62 -7.26 -3.34
C SER A 232 10.37 -8.01 -2.25
N LEU A 233 11.38 -8.82 -2.58
CA LEU A 233 12.22 -9.51 -1.59
C LEU A 233 12.87 -8.52 -0.62
N CYS A 234 13.45 -7.44 -1.15
CA CYS A 234 14.06 -6.39 -0.35
C CYS A 234 13.05 -5.70 0.59
N ALA A 235 11.86 -5.37 0.07
CA ALA A 235 10.77 -4.80 0.88
C ALA A 235 10.34 -5.76 2.01
N ASN A 236 10.25 -7.07 1.74
CA ASN A 236 9.92 -8.06 2.76
C ASN A 236 11.00 -8.19 3.84
N VAL A 237 12.28 -8.11 3.49
CA VAL A 237 13.38 -8.04 4.46
C VAL A 237 13.23 -6.82 5.37
N LEU A 238 12.92 -5.65 4.79
CA LEU A 238 12.67 -4.44 5.57
C LEU A 238 11.46 -4.59 6.49
N ILE A 239 10.35 -5.18 6.02
CA ILE A 239 9.16 -5.42 6.84
C ILE A 239 9.54 -6.26 8.08
N ILE A 240 10.22 -7.39 7.86
CA ILE A 240 10.59 -8.33 8.94
C ILE A 240 11.47 -7.63 10.00
N ALA A 241 12.39 -6.77 9.57
CA ALA A 241 13.31 -6.09 10.47
C ALA A 241 12.73 -4.83 11.13
N SER A 242 11.82 -4.10 10.47
CA SER A 242 11.33 -2.79 10.95
C SER A 242 10.02 -2.86 11.74
N PHE A 243 9.06 -3.69 11.36
CA PHE A 243 7.75 -3.76 12.03
C PHE A 243 7.80 -4.19 13.50
N PRO A 244 8.75 -5.04 13.95
CA PRO A 244 8.91 -5.31 15.37
C PRO A 244 9.19 -4.04 16.18
N ILE A 245 9.90 -3.05 15.62
CA ILE A 245 10.19 -1.78 16.30
C ILE A 245 8.88 -0.99 16.51
N LEU A 246 8.02 -0.90 15.49
CA LEU A 246 6.69 -0.27 15.64
C LEU A 246 5.86 -0.99 16.70
N THR A 247 5.80 -2.32 16.62
CA THR A 247 5.02 -3.19 17.53
C THR A 247 5.40 -2.95 18.99
N VAL A 248 6.71 -2.89 19.28
CA VAL A 248 7.21 -2.63 20.63
C VAL A 248 6.95 -1.19 21.04
N THR A 249 7.21 -0.21 20.16
CA THR A 249 7.04 1.21 20.48
C THR A 249 5.59 1.56 20.82
N VAL A 250 4.63 1.06 20.03
CA VAL A 250 3.19 1.22 20.27
C VAL A 250 2.74 0.46 21.52
N ALA A 251 3.30 -0.74 21.77
CA ALA A 251 3.04 -1.48 23.02
C ALA A 251 3.52 -0.70 24.26
N LEU A 252 4.73 -0.13 24.23
CA LEU A 252 5.25 0.71 25.31
C LEU A 252 4.37 1.94 25.55
N LEU A 253 3.91 2.60 24.48
CA LEU A 253 2.97 3.74 24.59
C LEU A 253 1.62 3.29 25.18
N THR A 254 1.15 2.09 24.84
CA THR A 254 -0.06 1.50 25.43
C THR A 254 0.12 1.28 26.92
N LEU A 255 1.27 0.76 27.36
CA LEU A 255 1.56 0.56 28.78
C LEU A 255 1.57 1.89 29.55
N ASP A 256 2.17 2.94 28.97
CA ASP A 256 2.17 4.28 29.58
C ASP A 256 0.74 4.81 29.76
N ARG A 257 -0.15 4.59 28.78
CA ARG A 257 -1.54 5.05 28.85
C ARG A 257 -2.45 4.19 29.74
N TYR A 258 -2.25 2.86 29.76
CA TYR A 258 -3.19 1.92 30.39
C TYR A 258 -2.78 1.53 31.80
N LEU A 259 -1.48 1.42 32.07
CA LEU A 259 -0.93 0.92 33.34
C LEU A 259 -0.14 1.99 34.10
N GLY A 260 -0.02 3.20 33.56
CA GLY A 260 0.69 4.30 34.20
C GLY A 260 2.20 4.05 34.30
N THR A 261 2.77 3.33 33.33
CA THR A 261 4.23 3.21 33.24
C THR A 261 4.88 4.55 32.84
N HIS A 262 6.20 4.61 32.96
CA HIS A 262 6.99 5.83 32.75
C HIS A 262 8.05 5.63 31.67
N PHE A 263 7.69 5.09 30.50
CA PHE A 263 8.63 4.95 29.38
C PHE A 263 8.91 6.32 28.75
N PHE A 264 7.86 7.08 28.43
CA PHE A 264 7.92 8.33 27.66
C PHE A 264 7.30 9.53 28.37
N THR A 265 6.89 9.37 29.64
CA THR A 265 6.32 10.44 30.47
C THR A 265 7.34 11.52 30.81
N ASN A 266 6.86 12.72 31.16
CA ASN A 266 7.74 13.83 31.56
C ASN A 266 8.31 13.67 32.99
N ASP A 267 7.60 12.96 33.86
CA ASP A 267 7.97 12.75 35.26
C ASP A 267 8.38 11.29 35.52
N MET A 268 8.87 11.02 36.74
CA MET A 268 9.19 9.68 37.26
C MET A 268 10.24 8.91 36.44
N GLY A 269 11.11 9.63 35.74
CA GLY A 269 12.25 9.08 35.00
C GLY A 269 11.98 8.74 33.53
N GLY A 270 10.78 8.99 33.01
CA GLY A 270 10.46 8.78 31.59
C GLY A 270 11.23 9.71 30.65
N ASN A 271 11.34 9.31 29.37
CA ASN A 271 12.04 10.09 28.35
C ASN A 271 11.31 10.06 27.00
N MET A 272 10.63 11.16 26.68
CA MET A 272 9.89 11.30 25.42
C MET A 272 10.77 11.18 24.17
N MET A 273 12.03 11.65 24.22
CA MET A 273 12.94 11.60 23.06
C MET A 273 13.24 10.18 22.61
N MET A 274 13.18 9.20 23.52
CA MET A 274 13.36 7.79 23.18
C MET A 274 12.25 7.29 22.25
N TYR A 275 10.99 7.74 22.45
CA TYR A 275 9.90 7.41 21.53
C TYR A 275 10.19 7.92 20.12
N ILE A 276 10.60 9.19 19.99
CA ILE A 276 10.91 9.81 18.69
C ILE A 276 12.02 9.02 17.99
N ASN A 277 13.07 8.63 18.73
CA ASN A 277 14.13 7.80 18.18
C ASN A 277 13.63 6.43 17.69
N LEU A 278 12.88 5.70 18.53
CA LEU A 278 12.38 4.36 18.21
C LEU A 278 11.40 4.38 17.04
N ILE A 279 10.43 5.29 17.05
CA ILE A 279 9.40 5.29 16.02
C ILE A 279 9.97 5.66 14.65
N TRP A 280 10.98 6.52 14.57
CA TRP A 280 11.64 6.80 13.29
C TRP A 280 12.59 5.70 12.84
N ALA A 281 13.17 4.93 13.77
CA ALA A 281 13.93 3.73 13.42
C ALA A 281 13.06 2.69 12.69
N TRP A 282 11.73 2.69 12.90
CA TRP A 282 10.76 2.03 12.02
C TRP A 282 10.35 2.90 10.82
N GLY A 283 9.99 4.16 11.07
CA GLY A 283 9.26 5.01 10.13
C GLY A 283 10.05 5.39 8.88
N HIS A 284 11.38 5.41 8.96
CA HIS A 284 12.19 5.63 7.77
C HIS A 284 12.34 4.38 6.89
N PRO A 285 12.67 3.18 7.42
CA PRO A 285 12.54 1.94 6.65
C PRO A 285 11.17 1.76 5.98
N GLU A 286 10.08 2.15 6.65
CA GLU A 286 8.72 2.08 6.12
C GLU A 286 8.55 2.80 4.78
N VAL A 287 9.13 3.98 4.60
CA VAL A 287 9.02 4.70 3.32
C VAL A 287 9.72 3.94 2.19
N TYR A 288 10.75 3.15 2.50
CA TYR A 288 11.42 2.29 1.52
C TYR A 288 10.65 1.01 1.24
N ILE A 289 9.93 0.46 2.22
CA ILE A 289 9.00 -0.66 2.01
C ILE A 289 7.96 -0.29 0.95
N LEU A 290 7.50 0.96 0.94
CA LEU A 290 6.56 1.46 -0.06
C LEU A 290 7.22 1.69 -1.43
N ILE A 291 8.40 2.32 -1.48
CA ILE A 291 8.99 2.74 -2.76
C ILE A 291 9.68 1.61 -3.53
N LEU A 292 10.23 0.61 -2.83
CA LEU A 292 11.00 -0.46 -3.49
C LEU A 292 10.13 -1.28 -4.46
N PRO A 293 8.94 -1.79 -4.07
CA PRO A 293 8.12 -2.59 -4.98
C PRO A 293 7.69 -1.80 -6.21
N VAL A 294 7.31 -0.52 -6.08
CA VAL A 294 6.94 0.32 -7.23
C VAL A 294 8.13 0.61 -8.15
N PHE A 295 9.36 0.71 -7.64
CA PHE A 295 10.56 0.71 -8.49
C PHE A 295 10.70 -0.57 -9.30
N GLY A 296 10.32 -1.71 -8.72
CA GLY A 296 10.14 -2.96 -9.45
C GLY A 296 9.10 -2.84 -10.57
N VAL A 297 7.91 -2.33 -10.27
CA VAL A 297 6.82 -2.12 -11.25
C VAL A 297 7.29 -1.29 -12.44
N PHE A 298 7.92 -0.13 -12.19
CA PHE A 298 8.46 0.74 -13.24
C PHE A 298 9.55 0.04 -14.07
N SER A 299 10.32 -0.86 -13.47
CA SER A 299 11.34 -1.62 -14.20
C SER A 299 10.71 -2.56 -15.22
N GLU A 300 9.68 -3.30 -14.83
CA GLU A 300 8.96 -4.23 -15.72
C GLU A 300 8.23 -3.48 -16.85
N ILE A 301 7.59 -2.36 -16.53
CA ILE A 301 6.90 -1.50 -17.51
C ILE A 301 7.91 -0.88 -18.50
N ALA A 302 9.03 -0.36 -18.01
CA ALA A 302 10.07 0.22 -18.86
C ALA A 302 10.62 -0.80 -19.86
N ALA A 303 10.87 -2.04 -19.45
CA ALA A 303 11.34 -3.10 -20.34
C ALA A 303 10.26 -3.54 -21.35
N THR A 304 9.01 -3.66 -20.89
CA THR A 304 7.87 -4.10 -21.73
C THR A 304 7.56 -3.08 -22.82
N PHE A 305 7.26 -1.82 -22.45
CA PHE A 305 6.80 -0.82 -23.40
C PHE A 305 7.93 -0.12 -24.16
N SER A 306 9.20 -0.31 -23.77
CA SER A 306 10.37 0.04 -24.62
C SER A 306 10.80 -1.11 -25.52
N ARG A 307 10.20 -2.30 -25.37
CA ARG A 307 10.49 -3.54 -26.12
C ARG A 307 11.97 -3.92 -26.09
N LYS A 308 12.58 -3.82 -24.92
CA LYS A 308 14.00 -4.11 -24.71
C LYS A 308 14.23 -4.77 -23.37
N ARG A 309 15.27 -5.58 -23.26
CA ARG A 309 15.80 -6.02 -21.97
C ARG A 309 16.15 -4.79 -21.12
N LEU A 310 15.95 -4.92 -19.81
CA LEU A 310 16.26 -3.88 -18.84
C LEU A 310 17.77 -3.60 -18.82
N PHE A 311 18.14 -2.33 -18.95
CA PHE A 311 19.54 -1.89 -18.89
C PHE A 311 20.05 -1.97 -17.44
N GLY A 312 21.28 -2.47 -17.26
CA GLY A 312 21.93 -2.49 -15.95
C GLY A 312 21.24 -3.36 -14.89
N TYR A 313 20.67 -4.52 -15.25
CA TYR A 313 19.99 -5.43 -14.31
C TYR A 313 20.77 -5.68 -13.01
N THR A 314 22.05 -6.05 -13.11
CA THR A 314 22.90 -6.31 -11.93
C THR A 314 23.05 -5.06 -11.07
N SER A 315 23.29 -3.90 -11.68
CA SER A 315 23.36 -2.61 -11.01
C SER A 315 22.04 -2.25 -10.30
N LEU A 316 20.89 -2.55 -10.91
CA LEU A 316 19.57 -2.33 -10.32
C LEU A 316 19.32 -3.23 -9.10
N VAL A 317 19.73 -4.50 -9.17
CA VAL A 317 19.63 -5.45 -8.04
C VAL A 317 20.53 -4.96 -6.90
N TRP A 318 21.80 -4.70 -7.16
CA TRP A 318 22.73 -4.21 -6.13
C TRP A 318 22.31 -2.87 -5.54
N ALA A 319 21.81 -1.93 -6.35
CA ALA A 319 21.25 -0.67 -5.85
C ALA A 319 20.09 -0.92 -4.87
N THR A 320 19.21 -1.88 -5.16
CA THR A 320 18.08 -2.25 -4.29
C THR A 320 18.57 -2.86 -2.96
N VAL A 321 19.58 -3.74 -3.01
CA VAL A 321 20.21 -4.31 -1.81
C VAL A 321 20.91 -3.24 -0.98
N CYS A 322 21.64 -2.32 -1.61
CA CYS A 322 22.28 -1.19 -0.92
C CYS A 322 21.25 -0.31 -0.21
N ILE A 323 20.12 0.02 -0.85
CA ILE A 323 19.02 0.76 -0.22
C ILE A 323 18.49 0.01 0.99
N THR A 324 18.32 -1.31 0.86
CA THR A 324 17.83 -2.17 1.96
C THR A 324 18.72 -2.05 3.19
N VAL A 325 20.05 -2.17 3.03
CA VAL A 325 20.99 -2.06 4.15
C VAL A 325 21.05 -0.63 4.71
N LEU A 326 21.18 0.37 3.84
CA LEU A 326 21.37 1.76 4.26
C LEU A 326 20.12 2.36 4.91
N SER A 327 18.92 1.84 4.61
CA SER A 327 17.67 2.31 5.21
C SER A 327 17.65 2.26 6.75
N PHE A 328 18.50 1.42 7.35
CA PHE A 328 18.63 1.27 8.80
C PHE A 328 19.69 2.16 9.45
N ILE A 329 20.32 3.12 8.75
CA ILE A 329 21.36 3.98 9.34
C ILE A 329 21.16 5.48 9.04
N VAL A 330 19.90 5.89 8.89
CA VAL A 330 19.53 7.25 8.45
C VAL A 330 18.38 7.87 9.23
N TRP A 331 17.69 7.11 10.10
CA TRP A 331 16.43 7.55 10.72
C TRP A 331 16.53 8.82 11.57
N LEU A 332 17.71 9.17 12.10
CA LEU A 332 17.89 10.38 12.91
C LEU A 332 17.62 11.67 12.14
N HIS A 333 17.70 11.67 10.80
CA HIS A 333 17.42 12.87 10.02
C HIS A 333 16.00 13.41 10.21
N HIS A 334 15.07 12.63 10.76
CA HIS A 334 13.72 13.10 11.06
C HIS A 334 13.64 14.00 12.30
N PHE A 335 14.73 14.12 13.05
CA PHE A 335 14.78 14.88 14.29
C PHE A 335 16.15 15.54 14.53
N PHE A 336 16.80 16.04 13.47
CA PHE A 336 18.03 16.84 13.59
C PHE A 336 17.88 18.03 14.55
N THR A 337 16.66 18.55 14.68
CA THR A 337 16.27 19.66 15.55
C THR A 337 16.03 19.29 17.01
N MET A 338 16.19 18.01 17.40
CA MET A 338 15.98 17.54 18.78
C MET A 338 17.24 17.66 19.67
N GLY A 339 18.27 18.38 19.21
CA GLY A 339 19.41 18.78 20.05
C GLY A 339 20.56 17.76 20.13
N ALA A 340 20.62 16.77 19.23
CA ALA A 340 21.80 15.91 19.10
C ALA A 340 23.05 16.73 18.72
N GLY A 341 24.23 16.27 19.14
CA GLY A 341 25.50 16.95 18.85
C GLY A 341 25.85 17.00 17.37
N ALA A 342 26.70 17.95 16.98
CA ALA A 342 27.07 18.20 15.58
C ALA A 342 27.61 16.95 14.85
N ASN A 343 28.41 16.11 15.54
CA ASN A 343 28.96 14.89 14.95
C ASN A 343 27.87 13.87 14.59
N VAL A 344 26.84 13.74 15.42
CA VAL A 344 25.72 12.83 15.17
C VAL A 344 24.90 13.33 13.98
N ASN A 345 24.57 14.62 13.96
CA ASN A 345 23.85 15.24 12.85
C ASN A 345 24.65 15.13 11.53
N ALA A 346 25.96 15.36 11.56
CA ALA A 346 26.81 15.22 10.38
C ALA A 346 26.87 13.78 9.87
N PHE A 347 27.03 12.79 10.76
CA PHE A 347 27.03 11.38 10.39
C PHE A 347 25.73 10.98 9.68
N PHE A 348 24.58 11.25 10.31
CA PHE A 348 23.28 10.88 9.74
C PHE A 348 22.91 11.70 8.50
N GLY A 349 23.36 12.95 8.40
CA GLY A 349 23.23 13.73 7.17
C GLY A 349 24.01 13.10 6.01
N ILE A 350 25.26 12.71 6.25
CA ILE A 350 26.11 12.05 5.25
C ILE A 350 25.53 10.70 4.82
N THR A 351 25.15 9.83 5.77
CA THR A 351 24.57 8.53 5.42
C THR A 351 23.28 8.66 4.62
N THR A 352 22.46 9.68 4.92
CA THR A 352 21.24 9.97 4.16
C THR A 352 21.55 10.40 2.73
N MET A 353 22.53 11.28 2.54
CA MET A 353 22.96 11.69 1.20
C MET A 353 23.54 10.53 0.38
N ILE A 354 24.24 9.58 1.01
CA ILE A 354 24.77 8.38 0.33
C ILE A 354 23.65 7.53 -0.29
N ILE A 355 22.47 7.45 0.33
CA ILE A 355 21.33 6.68 -0.22
C ILE A 355 20.82 7.24 -1.56
N ALA A 356 21.08 8.51 -1.86
CA ALA A 356 20.70 9.11 -3.14
C ALA A 356 21.41 8.43 -4.33
N ILE A 357 22.62 7.90 -4.13
CA ILE A 357 23.42 7.29 -5.21
C ILE A 357 22.74 6.03 -5.78
N PRO A 358 22.38 5.00 -4.99
CA PRO A 358 21.62 3.86 -5.50
C PRO A 358 20.36 4.25 -6.26
N THR A 359 19.60 5.22 -5.74
CA THR A 359 18.35 5.67 -6.37
C THR A 359 18.60 6.37 -7.71
N GLY A 360 19.62 7.22 -7.77
CA GLY A 360 20.07 7.85 -9.02
C GLY A 360 20.45 6.80 -10.08
N VAL A 361 21.25 5.80 -9.71
CA VAL A 361 21.60 4.68 -10.60
C VAL A 361 20.35 4.00 -11.16
N LYS A 362 19.30 3.81 -10.36
CA LYS A 362 18.04 3.22 -10.87
C LYS A 362 17.36 4.10 -11.92
N ILE A 363 17.26 5.41 -11.66
CA ILE A 363 16.65 6.37 -12.61
C ILE A 363 17.39 6.36 -13.96
N PHE A 364 18.72 6.41 -13.94
CA PHE A 364 19.52 6.38 -15.17
C PHE A 364 19.39 5.04 -15.92
N ASN A 365 19.32 3.91 -15.22
CA ASN A 365 19.09 2.62 -15.86
C ASN A 365 17.71 2.54 -16.54
N TRP A 366 16.66 3.12 -15.96
CA TRP A 366 15.35 3.22 -16.63
C TRP A 366 15.41 4.10 -17.86
N LEU A 367 16.07 5.26 -17.78
CA LEU A 367 16.29 6.14 -18.94
C LEU A 367 17.04 5.42 -20.07
N PHE A 368 18.10 4.68 -19.76
CA PHE A 368 18.86 3.92 -20.76
C PHE A 368 18.14 2.67 -21.29
N THR A 369 17.17 2.14 -20.53
CA THR A 369 16.27 1.10 -21.05
C THR A 369 15.36 1.65 -22.15
N MET A 370 14.86 2.88 -21.94
CA MET A 370 14.03 3.60 -22.93
C MET A 370 14.84 4.10 -24.13
N TYR A 371 16.07 4.57 -23.91
CA TYR A 371 16.99 5.00 -24.96
C TYR A 371 17.17 3.91 -26.03
N GLN A 372 17.04 4.21 -27.33
CA GLN A 372 17.07 3.21 -28.42
C GLN A 372 16.04 2.06 -28.27
N GLY A 373 15.01 2.22 -27.45
CA GLY A 373 13.84 1.34 -27.45
C GLY A 373 12.79 1.79 -28.48
N ARG A 374 11.67 1.08 -28.54
CA ARG A 374 10.46 1.54 -29.26
C ARG A 374 9.35 1.80 -28.26
N ILE A 375 9.31 3.04 -27.76
CA ILE A 375 8.40 3.45 -26.68
C ILE A 375 6.97 3.50 -27.21
N VAL A 376 6.11 2.66 -26.64
CA VAL A 376 4.66 2.72 -26.84
C VAL A 376 4.06 3.58 -25.72
N PHE A 377 3.43 4.71 -26.08
CA PHE A 377 2.76 5.62 -25.14
C PHE A 377 1.41 5.08 -24.65
N HIS A 378 1.49 3.95 -23.95
CA HIS A 378 0.40 3.40 -23.15
C HIS A 378 0.30 4.14 -21.80
N SER A 379 -0.88 4.15 -21.17
CA SER A 379 -1.12 4.78 -19.87
C SER A 379 -0.08 4.36 -18.81
N ALA A 380 0.27 3.07 -18.72
CA ALA A 380 1.29 2.59 -17.78
C ALA A 380 2.69 3.21 -18.01
N MET A 381 3.06 3.42 -19.28
CA MET A 381 4.32 4.08 -19.65
C MET A 381 4.27 5.59 -19.36
N MET A 382 3.10 6.23 -19.52
CA MET A 382 2.90 7.64 -19.15
C MET A 382 3.11 7.84 -17.64
N TRP A 383 2.52 6.98 -16.80
CA TRP A 383 2.77 6.98 -15.36
C TRP A 383 4.26 6.82 -15.03
N THR A 384 4.97 5.94 -15.76
CA THR A 384 6.41 5.71 -15.57
C THR A 384 7.26 6.94 -15.90
N ILE A 385 6.96 7.64 -17.00
CA ILE A 385 7.67 8.88 -17.37
C ILE A 385 7.32 9.99 -16.38
N GLY A 386 6.05 10.13 -16.00
CA GLY A 386 5.60 11.07 -14.98
C GLY A 386 6.29 10.85 -13.64
N PHE A 387 6.47 9.58 -13.24
CA PHE A 387 7.25 9.18 -12.07
C PHE A 387 8.69 9.68 -12.17
N ILE A 388 9.41 9.38 -13.26
CA ILE A 388 10.83 9.76 -13.40
C ILE A 388 10.99 11.28 -13.21
N VAL A 389 10.13 12.09 -13.83
CA VAL A 389 10.17 13.55 -13.71
C VAL A 389 9.86 14.02 -12.29
N THR A 390 8.73 13.57 -11.76
CA THR A 390 8.21 14.03 -10.46
C THR A 390 9.12 13.61 -9.31
N PHE A 391 9.48 12.32 -9.28
CA PHE A 391 10.33 11.74 -8.27
C PHE A 391 11.77 12.30 -8.31
N SER A 392 12.27 12.73 -9.46
CA SER A 392 13.58 13.42 -9.52
C SER A 392 13.57 14.74 -8.74
N VAL A 393 12.50 15.54 -8.88
CA VAL A 393 12.33 16.79 -8.11
C VAL A 393 12.12 16.49 -6.63
N GLY A 394 11.32 15.48 -6.31
CA GLY A 394 11.13 15.00 -4.94
C GLY A 394 12.44 14.55 -4.30
N GLY A 395 13.22 13.69 -4.96
CA GLY A 395 14.51 13.23 -4.47
C GLY A 395 15.52 14.35 -4.25
N MET A 396 15.59 15.31 -5.19
CA MET A 396 16.48 16.48 -5.06
C MET A 396 16.16 17.31 -3.81
N THR A 397 14.89 17.58 -3.55
CA THR A 397 14.47 18.34 -2.35
C THR A 397 14.71 17.55 -1.05
N GLY A 398 14.65 16.22 -1.10
CA GLY A 398 15.00 15.35 0.03
C GLY A 398 16.49 15.37 0.36
N VAL A 399 17.34 15.38 -0.66
CA VAL A 399 18.80 15.54 -0.48
C VAL A 399 19.13 16.89 0.15
N LEU A 400 18.40 17.96 -0.18
CA LEU A 400 18.55 19.26 0.49
C LEU A 400 18.17 19.17 1.98
N LEU A 401 17.04 18.52 2.31
CA LEU A 401 16.62 18.31 3.70
C LEU A 401 17.56 17.37 4.48
N ALA A 402 18.34 16.53 3.80
CA ALA A 402 19.34 15.69 4.44
C ALA A 402 20.55 16.49 4.98
N VAL A 403 20.69 17.76 4.60
CA VAL A 403 21.72 18.66 5.12
C VAL A 403 21.22 19.30 6.42
N PRO A 404 21.78 18.98 7.61
CA PRO A 404 21.22 19.42 8.89
C PRO A 404 21.08 20.94 9.01
N GLY A 405 22.05 21.70 8.47
CA GLY A 405 21.99 23.16 8.49
C GLY A 405 20.82 23.75 7.68
N ALA A 406 20.39 23.07 6.61
CA ALA A 406 19.19 23.44 5.87
C ALA A 406 17.93 22.93 6.57
N ASP A 407 17.96 21.71 7.15
CA ASP A 407 16.83 21.18 7.92
C ASP A 407 16.50 22.08 9.10
N PHE A 408 17.47 22.71 9.78
CA PHE A 408 17.18 23.63 10.89
C PHE A 408 16.18 24.75 10.56
N VAL A 409 16.11 25.18 9.30
CA VAL A 409 15.15 26.22 8.86
C VAL A 409 13.95 25.64 8.10
N LEU A 410 14.07 24.45 7.51
CA LEU A 410 13.01 23.82 6.72
C LEU A 410 12.20 22.77 7.50
N HIS A 411 12.70 22.31 8.65
CA HIS A 411 12.09 21.30 9.49
C HIS A 411 10.66 21.70 9.87
N ASN A 412 9.71 20.79 9.66
CA ASN A 412 8.27 20.99 9.89
C ASN A 412 7.60 22.15 9.12
N SER A 413 8.32 22.86 8.25
CA SER A 413 7.71 23.80 7.31
C SER A 413 6.89 23.07 6.24
N LEU A 414 6.12 23.80 5.44
CA LEU A 414 5.44 23.21 4.28
C LEU A 414 6.41 22.64 3.23
N PHE A 415 7.70 22.97 3.26
CA PHE A 415 8.71 22.39 2.39
C PHE A 415 8.84 20.87 2.63
N LEU A 416 8.82 20.43 3.89
CA LEU A 416 8.84 19.01 4.25
C LEU A 416 7.62 18.27 3.72
N ILE A 417 6.43 18.87 3.85
CA ILE A 417 5.18 18.30 3.33
C ILE A 417 5.25 18.21 1.81
N ALA A 418 5.70 19.26 1.13
CA ALA A 418 5.86 19.30 -0.32
C ALA A 418 6.81 18.21 -0.82
N HIS A 419 7.98 18.06 -0.17
CA HIS A 419 8.95 17.03 -0.47
C HIS A 419 8.36 15.62 -0.33
N PHE A 420 7.79 15.31 0.83
CA PHE A 420 7.29 13.97 1.11
C PHE A 420 6.11 13.59 0.21
N HIS A 421 5.18 14.52 -0.04
CA HIS A 421 4.08 14.27 -0.99
C HIS A 421 4.58 14.09 -2.42
N ASN A 422 5.67 14.76 -2.80
CA ASN A 422 6.27 14.59 -4.12
C ASN A 422 6.79 13.16 -4.33
N VAL A 423 7.52 12.62 -3.35
CA VAL A 423 8.05 11.25 -3.45
C VAL A 423 6.99 10.17 -3.27
N ILE A 424 5.98 10.37 -2.41
CA ILE A 424 4.90 9.40 -2.21
C ILE A 424 3.89 9.41 -3.36
N ILE A 425 3.42 10.57 -3.80
CA ILE A 425 2.45 10.63 -4.91
C ILE A 425 3.16 10.26 -6.21
N GLY A 426 4.26 10.95 -6.52
CA GLY A 426 5.01 10.75 -7.77
C GLY A 426 5.68 9.38 -7.86
N GLY A 427 6.10 8.81 -6.74
CA GLY A 427 6.69 7.47 -6.66
C GLY A 427 5.67 6.35 -6.45
N VAL A 428 5.04 6.35 -5.28
CA VAL A 428 4.20 5.24 -4.81
C VAL A 428 2.85 5.23 -5.51
N VAL A 429 2.06 6.31 -5.42
CA VAL A 429 0.69 6.33 -5.99
C VAL A 429 0.72 6.16 -7.50
N PHE A 430 1.63 6.84 -8.20
CA PHE A 430 1.81 6.68 -9.65
C PHE A 430 2.24 5.27 -10.01
N GLY A 431 3.13 4.65 -9.23
CA GLY A 431 3.55 3.27 -9.43
C GLY A 431 2.43 2.25 -9.20
N CYS A 432 1.59 2.50 -8.20
CA CYS A 432 0.39 1.71 -7.92
C CYS A 432 -0.62 1.78 -9.07
N PHE A 433 -0.90 2.98 -9.62
CA PHE A 433 -1.76 3.11 -10.80
C PHE A 433 -1.15 2.53 -12.08
N ALA A 434 0.18 2.64 -12.24
CA ALA A 434 0.90 2.01 -13.33
C ALA A 434 0.77 0.48 -13.25
N GLY A 435 1.01 -0.11 -12.07
CA GLY A 435 0.89 -1.54 -11.81
C GLY A 435 -0.54 -2.04 -11.97
N MET A 436 -1.53 -1.31 -11.46
CA MET A 436 -2.95 -1.63 -11.69
C MET A 436 -3.25 -1.67 -13.18
N THR A 437 -2.89 -0.63 -13.93
CA THR A 437 -3.15 -0.57 -15.37
C THR A 437 -2.45 -1.70 -16.13
N TYR A 438 -1.22 -2.01 -15.75
CA TYR A 438 -0.39 -3.03 -16.39
C TYR A 438 -0.93 -4.45 -16.16
N TRP A 439 -1.26 -4.81 -14.91
CA TRP A 439 -1.69 -6.17 -14.55
C TRP A 439 -3.21 -6.37 -14.46
N TRP A 440 -4.04 -5.35 -14.74
CA TRP A 440 -5.51 -5.49 -14.77
C TRP A 440 -6.00 -6.64 -15.67
N PRO A 441 -5.50 -6.83 -16.91
CA PRO A 441 -5.94 -7.94 -17.75
C PRO A 441 -5.58 -9.30 -17.16
N LYS A 442 -4.44 -9.39 -16.47
CA LYS A 442 -4.03 -10.62 -15.78
C LYS A 442 -4.98 -10.94 -14.63
N ALA A 443 -5.51 -9.95 -13.95
CA ALA A 443 -6.45 -10.14 -12.84
C ALA A 443 -7.88 -10.47 -13.29
N PHE A 444 -8.35 -9.84 -14.37
CA PHE A 444 -9.78 -9.85 -14.74
C PHE A 444 -10.09 -10.32 -16.16
N GLY A 445 -9.10 -10.56 -17.01
CA GLY A 445 -9.27 -11.05 -18.38
C GLY A 445 -9.63 -10.00 -19.44
N PHE A 446 -9.62 -8.70 -19.11
CA PHE A 446 -9.90 -7.61 -20.06
C PHE A 446 -9.02 -6.39 -19.80
N LYS A 447 -8.89 -5.50 -20.78
CA LYS A 447 -8.06 -4.28 -20.68
C LYS A 447 -8.86 -3.10 -20.15
N LEU A 448 -8.21 -2.22 -19.38
CA LEU A 448 -8.81 -0.95 -18.97
C LEU A 448 -8.95 0.00 -20.18
N ASN A 449 -9.95 0.88 -20.13
CA ASN A 449 -10.16 1.91 -21.13
C ASN A 449 -9.01 2.92 -21.13
N GLU A 450 -8.36 3.06 -22.28
CA GLU A 450 -7.15 3.87 -22.41
C GLU A 450 -7.43 5.38 -22.38
N THR A 451 -8.56 5.84 -22.91
CA THR A 451 -8.91 7.27 -22.96
C THR A 451 -9.08 7.85 -21.56
N TRP A 452 -9.83 7.15 -20.70
CA TRP A 452 -10.03 7.60 -19.32
C TRP A 452 -8.77 7.45 -18.47
N GLY A 453 -7.94 6.42 -18.73
CA GLY A 453 -6.62 6.29 -18.08
C GLY A 453 -5.68 7.46 -18.38
N LYS A 454 -5.62 7.89 -19.64
CA LYS A 454 -4.82 9.07 -20.05
C LYS A 454 -5.35 10.37 -19.45
N ARG A 455 -6.67 10.54 -19.35
CA ARG A 455 -7.30 11.70 -18.68
C ARG A 455 -6.94 11.71 -17.19
N ALA A 456 -7.07 10.56 -16.51
CA ALA A 456 -6.69 10.43 -15.11
C ALA A 456 -5.23 10.82 -14.90
N PHE A 457 -4.31 10.29 -15.70
CA PHE A 457 -2.89 10.65 -15.65
C PHE A 457 -2.66 12.17 -15.74
N TRP A 458 -3.23 12.83 -16.74
CA TRP A 458 -3.01 14.26 -16.95
C TRP A 458 -3.55 15.12 -15.81
N PHE A 459 -4.75 14.81 -15.30
CA PHE A 459 -5.31 15.51 -14.15
C PHE A 459 -4.49 15.27 -12.88
N TRP A 460 -4.00 14.06 -12.67
CA TRP A 460 -3.14 13.73 -11.53
C TRP A 460 -1.81 14.47 -11.58
N ILE A 461 -1.08 14.40 -12.70
CA ILE A 461 0.24 15.03 -12.78
C ILE A 461 0.15 16.55 -12.73
N ILE A 462 -0.75 17.17 -13.51
CA ILE A 462 -0.92 18.63 -13.50
C ILE A 462 -1.45 19.08 -12.15
N GLY A 463 -2.48 18.41 -11.62
CA GLY A 463 -3.05 18.71 -10.31
C GLY A 463 -2.02 18.59 -9.18
N PHE A 464 -1.16 17.57 -9.21
CA PHE A 464 -0.07 17.40 -8.26
C PHE A 464 0.90 18.58 -8.27
N PHE A 465 1.40 18.98 -9.45
CA PHE A 465 2.34 20.10 -9.54
C PHE A 465 1.69 21.41 -9.06
N VAL A 466 0.45 21.69 -9.46
CA VAL A 466 -0.28 22.89 -9.03
C VAL A 466 -0.60 22.85 -7.54
N ALA A 467 -0.86 21.67 -6.96
CA ALA A 467 -1.18 21.52 -5.54
C ALA A 467 0.05 21.68 -4.63
N PHE A 468 1.18 21.08 -5.00
CA PHE A 468 2.32 20.90 -4.07
C PHE A 468 3.53 21.79 -4.38
N MET A 469 3.72 22.28 -5.61
CA MET A 469 4.82 23.23 -5.89
C MET A 469 4.69 24.55 -5.13
N PRO A 470 3.48 25.15 -4.96
CA PRO A 470 3.32 26.32 -4.10
C PRO A 470 3.73 26.08 -2.65
N LEU A 471 3.66 24.83 -2.17
CA LEU A 471 4.00 24.51 -0.79
C LEU A 471 5.51 24.56 -0.52
N TYR A 472 6.36 24.34 -1.53
CA TYR A 472 7.81 24.60 -1.39
C TYR A 472 8.05 26.09 -1.12
N VAL A 473 7.37 26.98 -1.87
CA VAL A 473 7.48 28.43 -1.69
C VAL A 473 6.95 28.85 -0.32
N LEU A 474 5.77 28.37 0.07
CA LEU A 474 5.21 28.64 1.40
C LEU A 474 6.12 28.16 2.53
N GLY A 475 6.77 27.01 2.36
CA GLY A 475 7.76 26.51 3.31
C GLY A 475 8.95 27.45 3.48
N PHE A 476 9.48 27.99 2.37
CA PHE A 476 10.53 29.00 2.40
C PHE A 476 10.09 30.33 3.02
N MET A 477 8.82 30.70 2.86
CA MET A 477 8.24 31.91 3.46
C MET A 477 7.96 31.75 4.97
N GLY A 478 8.15 30.55 5.54
CA GLY A 478 8.00 30.28 6.97
C GLY A 478 6.65 29.69 7.38
N MET A 479 5.77 29.33 6.44
CA MET A 479 4.52 28.64 6.79
C MET A 479 4.83 27.23 7.32
N THR A 480 4.40 26.95 8.56
CA THR A 480 4.59 25.65 9.21
C THR A 480 3.41 24.71 8.98
N ARG A 481 3.63 23.42 9.21
CA ARG A 481 2.61 22.36 9.13
C ARG A 481 1.48 22.56 10.13
N ARG A 482 0.31 21.98 9.82
CA ARG A 482 -0.84 21.77 10.73
C ARG A 482 -1.55 23.03 11.25
N LEU A 483 -1.27 24.21 10.70
CA LEU A 483 -2.04 25.42 11.01
C LEU A 483 -3.45 25.34 10.41
N SER A 484 -4.46 25.69 11.20
CA SER A 484 -5.88 25.60 10.82
C SER A 484 -6.67 26.90 11.00
N GLN A 485 -6.21 27.81 11.85
CA GLN A 485 -6.90 29.05 12.21
C GLN A 485 -6.00 30.27 12.01
N GLN A 486 -6.62 31.43 11.75
CA GLN A 486 -5.96 32.74 11.71
C GLN A 486 -4.65 32.72 10.92
N ILE A 487 -4.68 32.09 9.74
CA ILE A 487 -3.49 31.92 8.90
C ILE A 487 -3.11 33.28 8.33
N ASP A 488 -1.82 33.59 8.35
CA ASP A 488 -1.30 34.83 7.81
C ASP A 488 -1.77 35.07 6.36
N PRO A 489 -2.45 36.20 6.08
CA PRO A 489 -2.95 36.52 4.74
C PRO A 489 -1.86 36.56 3.66
N GLN A 490 -0.58 36.75 4.01
CA GLN A 490 0.52 36.71 3.04
C GLN A 490 0.64 35.34 2.33
N PHE A 491 0.14 34.26 2.97
CA PHE A 491 0.15 32.91 2.41
C PHE A 491 -1.05 32.61 1.50
N HIS A 492 -2.08 33.47 1.49
CA HIS A 492 -3.38 33.19 0.89
C HIS A 492 -3.29 32.79 -0.59
N THR A 493 -2.57 33.56 -1.41
CA THR A 493 -2.46 33.31 -2.86
C THR A 493 -1.94 31.91 -3.16
N MET A 494 -0.87 31.48 -2.49
CA MET A 494 -0.27 30.16 -2.73
C MET A 494 -1.17 29.03 -2.20
N LEU A 495 -1.90 29.25 -1.09
CA LEU A 495 -2.87 28.29 -0.58
C LEU A 495 -4.08 28.13 -1.50
N MET A 496 -4.55 29.21 -2.14
CA MET A 496 -5.61 29.17 -3.15
C MET A 496 -5.19 28.40 -4.40
N VAL A 497 -3.95 28.60 -4.88
CA VAL A 497 -3.40 27.81 -5.99
C VAL A 497 -3.29 26.33 -5.58
N ALA A 498 -2.84 26.04 -4.36
CA ALA A 498 -2.76 24.68 -3.86
C ALA A 498 -4.15 23.99 -3.80
N ALA A 499 -5.20 24.72 -3.40
CA ALA A 499 -6.57 24.23 -3.40
C ALA A 499 -7.10 23.96 -4.83
N ALA A 500 -6.78 24.81 -5.81
CA ALA A 500 -7.11 24.57 -7.21
C ALA A 500 -6.43 23.30 -7.75
N GLY A 501 -5.17 23.06 -7.39
CA GLY A 501 -4.48 21.82 -7.70
C GLY A 501 -5.16 20.59 -7.09
N ALA A 502 -5.63 20.69 -5.83
CA ALA A 502 -6.40 19.61 -5.20
C ALA A 502 -7.71 19.31 -5.95
N ALA A 503 -8.40 20.33 -6.46
CA ALA A 503 -9.60 20.12 -7.30
C ALA A 503 -9.28 19.38 -8.61
N LEU A 504 -8.12 19.65 -9.24
CA LEU A 504 -7.66 18.89 -10.42
C LEU A 504 -7.38 17.43 -10.07
N ILE A 505 -6.77 17.15 -8.91
CA ILE A 505 -6.57 15.77 -8.45
C ILE A 505 -7.92 15.06 -8.25
N ALA A 506 -8.94 15.77 -7.76
CA ALA A 506 -10.29 15.23 -7.62
C ALA A 506 -10.86 14.76 -8.98
N LEU A 507 -10.66 15.56 -10.04
CA LEU A 507 -11.02 15.16 -11.40
C LEU A 507 -10.21 13.96 -11.88
N GLY A 508 -8.94 13.85 -11.48
CA GLY A 508 -8.09 12.68 -11.75
C GLY A 508 -8.63 11.41 -11.11
N ILE A 509 -9.03 11.47 -9.83
CA ILE A 509 -9.68 10.35 -9.12
C ILE A 509 -11.01 9.98 -9.79
N LEU A 510 -11.84 10.97 -10.13
CA LEU A 510 -13.10 10.75 -10.83
C LEU A 510 -12.88 10.06 -12.19
N CYS A 511 -11.86 10.47 -12.94
CA CYS A 511 -11.46 9.83 -14.20
C CYS A 511 -11.02 8.38 -13.96
N GLN A 512 -10.30 8.09 -12.88
CA GLN A 512 -9.85 6.74 -12.52
C GLN A 512 -11.03 5.82 -12.19
N LEU A 513 -12.00 6.30 -11.40
CA LEU A 513 -13.23 5.56 -11.10
C LEU A 513 -14.07 5.34 -12.37
N THR A 514 -14.18 6.36 -13.21
CA THR A 514 -14.87 6.27 -14.51
C THR A 514 -14.19 5.26 -15.42
N GLN A 515 -12.86 5.23 -15.46
CA GLN A 515 -12.08 4.26 -16.21
C GLN A 515 -12.45 2.83 -15.80
N ILE A 516 -12.46 2.55 -14.50
CA ILE A 516 -12.83 1.22 -13.97
C ILE A 516 -14.27 0.88 -14.38
N PHE A 517 -15.22 1.81 -14.16
CA PHE A 517 -16.62 1.59 -14.48
C PHE A 517 -16.88 1.25 -15.95
N VAL A 518 -16.39 2.07 -16.89
CA VAL A 518 -16.62 1.82 -18.33
C VAL A 518 -15.92 0.57 -18.82
N SER A 519 -14.78 0.21 -18.21
CA SER A 519 -14.05 -1.02 -18.55
C SER A 519 -14.80 -2.27 -18.09
N ILE A 520 -15.42 -2.24 -16.91
CA ILE A 520 -16.25 -3.34 -16.42
C ILE A 520 -17.53 -3.48 -17.26
N ARG A 521 -18.16 -2.36 -17.63
CA ARG A 521 -19.35 -2.34 -18.50
C ARG A 521 -19.07 -2.99 -19.86
N ASP A 522 -17.94 -2.67 -20.47
CA ASP A 522 -17.58 -3.09 -21.83
C ASP A 522 -16.60 -4.29 -21.84
N ARG A 523 -16.51 -5.04 -20.72
CA ARG A 523 -15.52 -6.10 -20.50
C ARG A 523 -15.52 -7.19 -21.57
N ASP A 524 -16.69 -7.48 -22.15
CA ASP A 524 -16.84 -8.56 -23.13
C ASP A 524 -16.26 -8.22 -24.51
N GLN A 525 -16.01 -6.93 -24.78
CA GLN A 525 -15.43 -6.45 -26.04
C GLN A 525 -13.90 -6.30 -25.97
N ASN A 526 -13.35 -6.11 -24.77
CA ASN A 526 -11.94 -5.74 -24.55
C ASN A 526 -11.13 -6.86 -23.89
N ARG A 527 -11.50 -8.12 -24.14
CA ARG A 527 -10.88 -9.29 -23.53
C ARG A 527 -9.43 -9.49 -23.98
N ASP A 528 -8.62 -10.00 -23.07
CA ASP A 528 -7.31 -10.57 -23.37
C ASP A 528 -7.47 -12.08 -23.55
N LEU A 529 -7.44 -12.54 -24.80
CA LEU A 529 -7.66 -13.94 -25.15
C LEU A 529 -6.36 -14.77 -25.09
N THR A 530 -5.20 -14.12 -25.15
CA THR A 530 -3.90 -14.83 -25.23
C THR A 530 -3.25 -14.99 -23.88
N GLY A 531 -3.54 -14.13 -22.91
CA GLY A 531 -2.77 -14.08 -21.66
C GLY A 531 -1.57 -13.14 -21.71
N ASP A 532 -1.20 -12.67 -22.91
CA ASP A 532 -0.13 -11.71 -23.18
C ASP A 532 -0.66 -10.51 -24.00
N PRO A 533 -1.31 -9.53 -23.34
CA PRO A 533 -1.95 -8.42 -24.02
C PRO A 533 -0.98 -7.33 -24.47
N TRP A 534 0.27 -7.38 -24.01
CA TRP A 534 1.26 -6.30 -24.13
C TRP A 534 2.55 -6.71 -24.85
N GLY A 535 2.76 -8.00 -25.09
CA GLY A 535 4.09 -8.51 -25.41
C GLY A 535 4.99 -8.48 -24.18
N GLY A 536 4.53 -9.03 -23.06
CA GLY A 536 5.26 -9.13 -21.80
C GLY A 536 6.50 -10.02 -21.91
N ARG A 537 7.42 -9.88 -20.95
CA ARG A 537 8.73 -10.57 -20.94
C ARG A 537 8.84 -11.71 -19.93
N THR A 538 8.03 -11.66 -18.88
CA THR A 538 8.11 -12.49 -17.67
C THR A 538 7.00 -13.53 -17.60
N LEU A 539 7.14 -14.50 -16.68
CA LEU A 539 6.31 -15.71 -16.64
C LEU A 539 4.82 -15.47 -16.40
N GLU A 540 4.41 -14.39 -15.75
CA GLU A 540 2.99 -14.12 -15.53
C GLU A 540 2.21 -14.00 -16.84
N TRP A 541 2.86 -13.57 -17.92
CA TRP A 541 2.27 -13.42 -19.25
C TRP A 541 2.21 -14.73 -20.04
N SER A 542 2.81 -15.81 -19.53
CA SER A 542 2.71 -17.15 -20.13
C SER A 542 1.45 -17.92 -19.70
N THR A 543 0.71 -17.39 -18.71
CA THR A 543 -0.54 -17.97 -18.23
C THR A 543 -1.75 -17.34 -18.93
N SER A 544 -2.93 -17.96 -18.82
CA SER A 544 -4.18 -17.37 -19.27
C SER A 544 -4.53 -16.05 -18.57
N SER A 545 -5.51 -15.32 -19.10
CA SER A 545 -6.04 -14.09 -18.50
C SER A 545 -7.55 -14.23 -18.29
N PRO A 546 -8.05 -14.42 -17.05
CA PRO A 546 -7.29 -14.62 -15.82
C PRO A 546 -6.59 -16.00 -15.75
N PRO A 547 -5.54 -16.17 -14.93
CA PRO A 547 -4.88 -17.46 -14.69
C PRO A 547 -5.81 -18.45 -14.00
N PRO A 548 -5.60 -19.77 -14.19
CA PRO A 548 -6.28 -20.78 -13.39
C PRO A 548 -5.88 -20.66 -11.91
N PHE A 549 -6.66 -21.25 -11.02
CA PHE A 549 -6.44 -21.14 -9.57
C PHE A 549 -5.09 -21.73 -9.12
N TYR A 550 -4.54 -22.70 -9.86
CA TYR A 550 -3.22 -23.30 -9.64
C TYR A 550 -2.04 -22.58 -10.35
N ASN A 551 -2.29 -21.48 -11.06
CA ASN A 551 -1.35 -20.74 -11.91
C ASN A 551 -0.77 -21.53 -13.09
N PHE A 552 0.07 -22.53 -12.82
CA PHE A 552 0.77 -23.35 -13.81
C PHE A 552 0.42 -24.83 -13.61
N ALA A 553 -0.15 -25.46 -14.63
CA ALA A 553 -0.45 -26.90 -14.60
C ALA A 553 0.84 -27.71 -14.45
N VAL A 554 1.86 -27.39 -15.25
CA VAL A 554 3.23 -27.91 -15.12
C VAL A 554 4.16 -26.75 -14.76
N VAL A 555 4.93 -26.90 -13.68
CA VAL A 555 5.85 -25.85 -13.22
C VAL A 555 6.91 -25.61 -14.32
N PRO A 556 7.12 -24.34 -14.75
CA PRO A 556 8.06 -24.05 -15.83
C PRO A 556 9.51 -24.33 -15.40
N HIS A 557 10.36 -24.76 -16.33
CA HIS A 557 11.80 -24.86 -16.10
C HIS A 557 12.53 -23.65 -16.71
N VAL A 558 13.19 -22.84 -15.88
CA VAL A 558 13.73 -21.55 -16.29
C VAL A 558 15.21 -21.64 -16.67
N HIS A 559 15.53 -21.27 -17.90
CA HIS A 559 16.90 -21.27 -18.40
C HIS A 559 17.54 -19.87 -18.39
N GLU A 560 16.78 -18.85 -18.78
CA GLU A 560 17.26 -17.47 -18.99
C GLU A 560 16.56 -16.47 -18.06
N ARG A 561 17.00 -15.21 -18.07
CA ARG A 561 16.45 -14.15 -17.21
C ARG A 561 15.03 -13.72 -17.62
N ASP A 562 14.83 -13.34 -18.88
CA ASP A 562 13.50 -13.01 -19.41
C ASP A 562 12.84 -14.29 -19.94
N ALA A 563 12.42 -15.17 -19.02
CA ALA A 563 12.04 -16.55 -19.35
C ALA A 563 11.00 -16.64 -20.49
N PHE A 564 9.89 -15.90 -20.38
CA PHE A 564 8.82 -15.98 -21.37
C PHE A 564 9.20 -15.31 -22.71
N TRP A 565 10.00 -14.25 -22.68
CA TRP A 565 10.49 -13.64 -23.92
C TRP A 565 11.34 -14.63 -24.72
N GLU A 566 12.27 -15.34 -24.07
CA GLU A 566 13.13 -16.32 -24.74
C GLU A 566 12.35 -17.53 -25.24
N MET A 567 11.33 -17.98 -24.50
CA MET A 567 10.42 -19.04 -24.98
C MET A 567 9.69 -18.61 -26.26
N LYS A 568 9.28 -17.34 -26.37
CA LYS A 568 8.65 -16.80 -27.59
C LYS A 568 9.63 -16.73 -28.77
N GLU A 569 10.86 -16.27 -28.53
CA GLU A 569 11.90 -16.18 -29.58
C GLU A 569 12.30 -17.57 -30.11
N LYS A 570 12.30 -18.60 -29.26
CA LYS A 570 12.60 -19.98 -29.65
C LYS A 570 11.42 -20.70 -30.32
N GLY A 571 10.21 -20.15 -30.26
CA GLY A 571 9.00 -20.81 -30.76
C GLY A 571 8.46 -21.89 -29.83
N GLU A 572 8.84 -21.87 -28.55
CA GLU A 572 8.53 -22.89 -27.53
C GLU A 572 7.51 -22.38 -26.48
N ALA A 573 6.95 -21.18 -26.66
CA ALA A 573 6.14 -20.51 -25.64
C ALA A 573 4.79 -21.16 -25.31
N TYR A 574 4.19 -21.88 -26.26
CA TYR A 574 2.85 -22.47 -26.11
C TYR A 574 2.90 -23.95 -26.46
N GLN A 575 3.72 -24.72 -25.75
CA GLN A 575 3.80 -26.16 -25.91
C GLN A 575 2.90 -26.86 -24.88
N GLN A 576 1.97 -27.68 -25.38
CA GLN A 576 1.17 -28.55 -24.52
C GLN A 576 2.06 -29.64 -23.92
N PRO A 577 2.08 -29.81 -22.60
CA PRO A 577 2.73 -30.96 -21.97
C PRO A 577 2.12 -32.27 -22.46
N GLY A 578 2.96 -33.30 -22.64
CA GLY A 578 2.49 -34.62 -23.07
C GLY A 578 1.65 -35.37 -22.03
N GLN A 579 1.76 -34.99 -20.75
CA GLN A 579 0.99 -35.57 -19.65
C GLN A 579 0.81 -34.52 -18.54
N TYR A 580 -0.38 -34.50 -17.94
CA TYR A 580 -0.66 -33.74 -16.72
C TYR A 580 -0.68 -34.64 -15.50
N GLU A 581 -0.39 -34.05 -14.35
CA GLU A 581 -0.37 -34.71 -13.04
C GLU A 581 -1.41 -34.06 -12.12
N GLU A 582 -1.83 -34.78 -11.08
CA GLU A 582 -2.68 -34.19 -10.04
C GLU A 582 -1.94 -33.06 -9.31
N ILE A 583 -2.69 -32.02 -8.96
CA ILE A 583 -2.13 -30.82 -8.33
C ILE A 583 -2.61 -30.74 -6.89
N HIS A 584 -1.69 -30.83 -5.94
CA HIS A 584 -1.95 -30.55 -4.53
C HIS A 584 -2.17 -29.04 -4.32
N MET A 585 -3.30 -28.67 -3.71
CA MET A 585 -3.70 -27.29 -3.44
C MET A 585 -4.27 -27.12 -2.03
N PRO A 586 -4.07 -25.95 -1.39
CA PRO A 586 -4.66 -25.64 -0.10
C PRO A 586 -6.17 -25.37 -0.19
N LYS A 587 -6.93 -25.75 0.83
CA LYS A 587 -8.36 -25.44 0.95
C LYS A 587 -8.60 -24.03 1.48
N ASN A 588 -9.74 -23.48 1.09
CA ASN A 588 -10.27 -22.24 1.66
C ASN A 588 -10.59 -22.43 3.16
N SER A 589 -10.42 -21.36 3.94
CA SER A 589 -10.66 -21.42 5.39
C SER A 589 -11.40 -20.19 5.90
N GLY A 590 -12.45 -20.41 6.69
CA GLY A 590 -13.14 -19.35 7.43
C GLY A 590 -12.48 -18.96 8.74
N ALA A 591 -11.43 -19.66 9.18
CA ALA A 591 -10.81 -19.38 10.47
C ALA A 591 -10.13 -18.00 10.51
N GLY A 592 -9.57 -17.52 9.40
CA GLY A 592 -8.91 -16.21 9.33
C GLY A 592 -9.86 -15.06 9.63
N ILE A 593 -11.05 -15.04 9.01
CA ILE A 593 -12.07 -14.02 9.26
C ILE A 593 -12.65 -14.13 10.67
N VAL A 594 -12.79 -15.33 11.23
CA VAL A 594 -13.26 -15.54 12.63
C VAL A 594 -12.26 -14.98 13.63
N ILE A 595 -10.97 -15.29 13.47
CA ILE A 595 -9.90 -14.73 14.30
C ILE A 595 -9.90 -13.19 14.22
N ALA A 596 -10.02 -12.65 13.02
CA ALA A 596 -10.07 -11.21 12.80
C ALA A 596 -11.32 -10.56 13.42
N ALA A 597 -12.49 -11.22 13.37
CA ALA A 597 -13.69 -10.72 14.04
C ALA A 597 -13.49 -10.63 15.56
N PHE A 598 -12.89 -11.66 16.18
CA PHE A 598 -12.51 -11.60 17.59
C PHE A 598 -11.45 -10.52 17.87
N ALA A 599 -10.51 -10.30 16.96
CA ALA A 599 -9.53 -9.21 17.06
C ALA A 599 -10.18 -7.81 16.96
N THR A 600 -11.20 -7.63 16.11
CA THR A 600 -12.00 -6.38 16.06
C THR A 600 -12.71 -6.15 17.38
N VAL A 601 -13.36 -7.18 17.93
CA VAL A 601 -14.05 -7.11 19.22
C VAL A 601 -13.07 -6.79 20.34
N PHE A 602 -11.91 -7.44 20.39
CA PHE A 602 -10.84 -7.17 21.34
C PHE A 602 -10.35 -5.72 21.25
N GLY A 603 -9.98 -5.25 20.04
CA GLY A 603 -9.49 -3.89 19.84
C GLY A 603 -10.50 -2.84 20.27
N PHE A 604 -11.75 -2.96 19.81
CA PHE A 604 -12.83 -2.06 20.21
C PHE A 604 -13.08 -2.08 21.72
N ALA A 605 -13.08 -3.26 22.35
CA ALA A 605 -13.27 -3.39 23.78
C ALA A 605 -12.13 -2.77 24.60
N MET A 606 -10.87 -2.91 24.15
CA MET A 606 -9.71 -2.28 24.79
C MET A 606 -9.82 -0.75 24.75
N ILE A 607 -10.13 -0.19 23.57
CA ILE A 607 -10.31 1.26 23.36
C ILE A 607 -11.36 1.84 24.32
N TRP A 608 -12.47 1.14 24.50
CA TRP A 608 -13.59 1.60 25.32
C TRP A 608 -13.57 1.10 26.77
N HIS A 609 -12.50 0.43 27.20
CA HIS A 609 -12.34 -0.13 28.55
C HIS A 609 -13.45 -1.13 28.93
N ILE A 610 -13.89 -1.96 27.98
CA ILE A 610 -14.88 -3.04 28.15
C ILE A 610 -14.15 -4.35 28.49
N TRP A 611 -13.63 -4.46 29.71
CA TRP A 611 -12.64 -5.50 30.05
C TRP A 611 -13.11 -6.94 29.86
N TRP A 612 -14.35 -7.26 30.23
CA TRP A 612 -14.88 -8.62 30.03
C TRP A 612 -14.94 -9.00 28.54
N LEU A 613 -15.27 -8.03 27.67
CA LEU A 613 -15.36 -8.24 26.23
C LEU A 613 -13.97 -8.32 25.60
N ALA A 614 -13.01 -7.56 26.13
CA ALA A 614 -11.61 -7.67 25.73
C ALA A 614 -11.06 -9.07 26.06
N ILE A 615 -11.34 -9.60 27.26
CA ILE A 615 -10.97 -10.97 27.64
C ILE A 615 -11.61 -12.00 26.69
N VAL A 616 -12.91 -11.86 26.41
CA VAL A 616 -13.62 -12.76 25.47
C VAL A 616 -13.05 -12.67 24.05
N GLY A 617 -12.77 -11.46 23.56
CA GLY A 617 -12.16 -11.24 22.24
C GLY A 617 -10.78 -11.88 22.13
N PHE A 618 -9.91 -11.64 23.13
CA PHE A 618 -8.57 -12.23 23.15
C PHE A 618 -8.61 -13.75 23.28
N ALA A 619 -9.42 -14.29 24.21
CA ALA A 619 -9.60 -15.73 24.37
C ALA A 619 -10.18 -16.37 23.10
N GLY A 620 -11.18 -15.74 22.48
CA GLY A 620 -11.78 -16.22 21.22
C GLY A 620 -10.78 -16.30 20.08
N MET A 621 -9.88 -15.31 19.96
CA MET A 621 -8.78 -15.34 18.99
C MET A 621 -7.84 -16.53 19.23
N ILE A 622 -7.38 -16.72 20.46
CA ILE A 622 -6.45 -17.82 20.81
C ILE A 622 -7.13 -19.19 20.68
N ILE A 623 -8.36 -19.35 21.18
CA ILE A 623 -9.12 -20.60 21.07
C ILE A 623 -9.37 -20.94 19.60
N SER A 624 -9.75 -19.98 18.76
CA SER A 624 -9.97 -20.22 17.33
C SER A 624 -8.70 -20.67 16.63
N TRP A 625 -7.55 -20.09 17.00
CA TRP A 625 -6.25 -20.52 16.49
C TRP A 625 -5.89 -21.93 16.93
N ILE A 626 -6.06 -22.26 18.23
CA ILE A 626 -5.84 -23.60 18.76
C ILE A 626 -6.75 -24.61 18.06
N VAL A 627 -8.05 -24.34 17.92
CA VAL A 627 -8.98 -25.28 17.26
C VAL A 627 -8.57 -25.50 15.80
N LYS A 628 -8.15 -24.46 15.08
CA LYS A 628 -7.70 -24.60 13.68
C LYS A 628 -6.44 -25.46 13.55
N SER A 629 -5.59 -25.55 14.58
CA SER A 629 -4.39 -26.41 14.52
C SER A 629 -4.68 -27.90 14.67
N PHE A 630 -5.90 -28.29 15.08
CA PHE A 630 -6.34 -29.71 15.12
C PHE A 630 -7.02 -30.16 13.82
N ASP A 631 -7.31 -29.23 12.91
CA ASP A 631 -7.95 -29.54 11.64
C ASP A 631 -6.90 -30.00 10.62
N GLU A 632 -6.96 -31.29 10.28
CA GLU A 632 -6.09 -31.96 9.31
C GLU A 632 -6.63 -31.90 7.87
N ASP A 633 -7.90 -31.50 7.65
CA ASP A 633 -8.51 -31.44 6.32
C ASP A 633 -8.20 -30.10 5.61
N VAL A 634 -6.91 -29.84 5.39
CA VAL A 634 -6.38 -28.52 4.99
C VAL A 634 -6.08 -28.38 3.51
N ASP A 635 -6.04 -29.49 2.78
CA ASP A 635 -5.63 -29.53 1.39
C ASP A 635 -6.49 -30.50 0.56
N TYR A 636 -6.34 -30.43 -0.76
CA TYR A 636 -7.02 -31.30 -1.71
C TYR A 636 -6.16 -31.51 -2.95
N TYR A 637 -6.53 -32.50 -3.75
CA TYR A 637 -5.93 -32.76 -5.05
C TYR A 637 -6.90 -32.36 -6.16
N VAL A 638 -6.39 -31.58 -7.12
CA VAL A 638 -7.07 -31.28 -8.38
C VAL A 638 -6.85 -32.45 -9.33
N PRO A 639 -7.92 -33.11 -9.82
CA PRO A 639 -7.79 -34.27 -10.66
C PRO A 639 -7.39 -33.87 -12.08
N VAL A 640 -6.60 -34.73 -12.75
CA VAL A 640 -6.10 -34.51 -14.13
C VAL A 640 -7.18 -34.09 -15.14
N PRO A 641 -8.40 -34.68 -15.17
CA PRO A 641 -9.44 -34.27 -16.11
C PRO A 641 -9.88 -32.81 -15.97
N GLU A 642 -9.80 -32.24 -14.77
CA GLU A 642 -10.12 -30.82 -14.54
C GLU A 642 -9.00 -29.92 -15.09
N VAL A 643 -7.73 -30.32 -14.86
CA VAL A 643 -6.55 -29.63 -15.40
C VAL A 643 -6.59 -29.64 -16.93
N GLU A 644 -6.76 -30.82 -17.54
CA GLU A 644 -6.85 -30.97 -19.00
C GLU A 644 -7.95 -30.11 -19.61
N LYS A 645 -9.12 -30.06 -18.97
CA LYS A 645 -10.23 -29.23 -19.45
C LYS A 645 -9.87 -27.75 -19.49
N LEU A 646 -9.24 -27.22 -18.44
CA LEU A 646 -8.87 -25.81 -18.34
C LEU A 646 -7.73 -25.46 -19.29
N GLU A 647 -6.71 -26.31 -19.38
CA GLU A 647 -5.57 -26.10 -20.28
C GLU A 647 -6.01 -26.20 -21.75
N ASN A 648 -6.81 -27.20 -22.13
CA ASN A 648 -7.35 -27.32 -23.50
C ASN A 648 -8.16 -26.08 -23.89
N GLN A 649 -8.99 -25.56 -22.98
CA GLN A 649 -9.71 -24.31 -23.22
C GLN A 649 -8.76 -23.14 -23.49
N HIS A 650 -7.66 -23.02 -22.74
CA HIS A 650 -6.67 -21.96 -22.96
C HIS A 650 -5.96 -22.12 -24.31
N PHE A 651 -5.48 -23.33 -24.63
CA PHE A 651 -4.80 -23.61 -25.89
C PHE A 651 -5.71 -23.45 -27.11
N ASP A 652 -7.01 -23.73 -26.99
CA ASP A 652 -8.00 -23.43 -28.02
C ASP A 652 -8.09 -21.91 -28.29
N GLU A 653 -8.10 -21.08 -27.25
CA GLU A 653 -8.10 -19.62 -27.39
C GLU A 653 -6.79 -19.09 -27.98
N ILE A 654 -5.64 -19.65 -27.59
CA ILE A 654 -4.33 -19.36 -28.20
C ILE A 654 -4.33 -19.67 -29.69
N THR A 655 -4.84 -20.85 -30.07
CA THR A 655 -4.93 -21.30 -31.46
C THR A 655 -5.83 -20.38 -32.27
N LYS A 656 -7.01 -19.99 -31.73
CA LYS A 656 -7.92 -19.03 -32.37
C LYS A 656 -7.30 -17.63 -32.51
N ALA A 657 -6.44 -17.23 -31.59
CA ALA A 657 -5.72 -15.95 -31.66
C ALA A 657 -4.57 -15.95 -32.69
N GLY A 658 -4.27 -17.09 -33.33
CA GLY A 658 -3.27 -17.20 -34.39
C GLY A 658 -1.83 -17.32 -33.90
N LEU A 659 -1.62 -17.59 -32.60
CA LEU A 659 -0.33 -17.95 -32.05
C LEU A 659 -0.12 -19.45 -32.28
N LYS A 660 0.87 -19.83 -33.11
CA LYS A 660 1.12 -21.23 -33.46
C LYS A 660 1.73 -21.99 -32.29
N ASN A 661 1.24 -23.21 -32.04
CA ASN A 661 2.03 -24.25 -31.38
C ASN A 661 3.25 -24.52 -32.27
N GLY A 662 4.46 -24.33 -31.73
CA GLY A 662 5.66 -24.83 -32.41
C GLY A 662 5.50 -26.33 -32.62
N ASN A 663 5.71 -26.78 -33.87
CA ASN A 663 5.67 -28.20 -34.25
C ASN A 663 6.54 -29.08 -33.35
#